data_AF-A0A2T4BCL5-F1
#
_entry.id   AF-A0A2T4BCL5-F1
#
_cell.length_a   1.000
_cell.length_b   1.000
_cell.length_c   1.000
_cell.angle_alpha   90.00
_cell.angle_beta   90.00
_cell.angle_gamma   90.00
#
_symmetry.space_group_name_H-M   'P 1'
#
loop_
_entity.id
_entity.type
_entity.pdbx_description
1 polymer ?
#
loop_
_entity_poly.entity_id
_entity_poly.type
_entity_poly.pdbx_seq_one_letter_code
_entity_poly.pdbx_strand_id
1 'polypeptide(L)'
;MSTASDQQKAGFSRDVLQGARRAPNDFGSFSISIYDTAWLAMIRDPDDPGRWLFPESYSYLLLHQAEDGMWPTYASPIDGILNTLAGLLALLKHRKSDTIGIESPLVETWDDVPKRVDKARRALQSALNAWDVNQTLHVGFEMLVPGLLRQLAEEGVVFDFDGQAALTALYQKKLARLHPDMLASSQQTTLLHSLEALAGVFDFGLPRHHCSAYGGMLGSPASTAAYLMHAPSWDVRAQSYLENVVRGYGSCGGVPSGFPTPVFEISWTVSTLLGSGFSLDDFHEDDVRVVTEYLRRAIGAQGGVLGFAPTLLPDADDTAVSLLALTALGVHVDRAPLIWNFESSTRFKTYQLERTPSVSANCNVLLALLTAQDVDQYVPQIEKAVKFLCSTWNANKLQDKWNLAAEYTYMLLASALYRLLSVYANGSLGELAAEVVKMDVPIILVQLLSRALCGQQGDGSWGGSVERTSYAALLISYALKLPWPAAIRQHAEAALSKAKAYLAAHSDERATGDYLWIEKVTYKLPTLAEAYHLAALNASPKEQSWTSEVEQIFQTDNTTKSKKMAQFFSRLPLLQGLSGASMALAIQEAELYARRLQQVRLDIFLRDDMPMSADKYLAYIPVAWTTINAANGFALSGNEMWEMMVISMLNYQVDEYMESVVAQLDESTSQALAIMIGSEIRHSEPVVHSSLHSAPPSSDYCASSPRSSPPELTDVAETLSKYIRHVKTSPILLQSPETAQLRVLQELEKFLLAHMAHNADNAQRREGHRGRGRQVGWHGHQQLPYYDWVRTTGANDTSCPYSFAFFCCLISPSGSHCLASMEQRYLAREMCLHLATLCRQYNDYGSVMRDDAEGNLNSLHFPEFADGLGFQPTVEDDGGRRRQAALEKAKGCLMKVAGLERAMMQVCWEALSSSLDRDVKGKLKAFIDVTDLFGQIYVARDIASRMQN
;
A
#
# COMPACT_ATOMS: atom_id res chain seq x y z
N MET A 1 17.36 33.77 -21.57
CA MET A 1 18.54 34.48 -21.05
C MET A 1 18.15 35.92 -20.76
N SER A 2 17.88 36.18 -19.48
CA SER A 2 17.82 37.50 -18.85
C SER A 2 18.44 37.26 -17.49
N THR A 3 19.60 37.84 -17.23
CA THR A 3 20.27 37.79 -15.92
C THR A 3 19.32 38.41 -14.89
N ALA A 4 18.83 37.61 -13.94
CA ALA A 4 18.09 38.11 -12.79
C ALA A 4 18.96 39.16 -12.09
N SER A 5 18.40 40.33 -11.76
CA SER A 5 19.12 41.33 -10.98
C SER A 5 19.48 40.73 -9.61
N ASP A 6 20.58 41.17 -8.98
CA ASP A 6 20.99 40.69 -7.65
C ASP A 6 19.91 40.88 -6.55
N GLN A 7 18.83 41.62 -6.83
CA GLN A 7 17.66 41.79 -5.97
C GLN A 7 16.58 40.69 -6.12
N GLN A 8 16.70 39.77 -7.09
CA GLN A 8 15.71 38.72 -7.38
C GLN A 8 16.17 37.29 -7.08
N LYS A 9 17.42 37.08 -6.62
CA LYS A 9 17.90 35.75 -6.23
C LYS A 9 17.18 35.26 -4.97
N ALA A 10 16.77 34.00 -4.98
CA ALA A 10 16.25 33.34 -3.79
C ALA A 10 17.43 33.03 -2.86
N GLY A 11 17.42 33.55 -1.63
CA GLY A 11 18.32 33.02 -0.61
C GLY A 11 17.91 31.59 -0.25
N PHE A 12 18.86 30.72 0.10
CA PHE A 12 18.49 29.60 0.98
C PHE A 12 17.87 30.19 2.24
N SER A 13 16.94 29.45 2.87
CA SER A 13 16.36 29.91 4.14
C SER A 13 17.48 30.33 5.10
N ARG A 14 17.27 31.44 5.80
CA ARG A 14 18.25 32.01 6.74
C ARG A 14 18.75 30.96 7.73
N ASP A 15 17.90 30.01 8.07
CA ASP A 15 18.20 28.94 9.01
C ASP A 15 19.14 27.90 8.40
N VAL A 16 18.91 27.47 7.15
CA VAL A 16 19.83 26.59 6.39
C VAL A 16 21.24 27.19 6.31
N LEU A 17 21.31 28.50 6.06
CA LEU A 17 22.59 29.21 6.00
C LEU A 17 23.25 29.37 7.36
N GLN A 18 22.48 29.56 8.42
CA GLN A 18 23.01 29.55 9.78
C GLN A 18 23.59 28.18 10.13
N GLY A 19 22.90 27.10 9.77
CA GLY A 19 23.38 25.73 9.95
C GLY A 19 24.69 25.43 9.23
N ALA A 20 24.87 25.98 8.02
CA ALA A 20 26.07 25.78 7.24
C ALA A 20 27.24 26.72 7.62
N ARG A 21 26.95 27.95 8.09
CA ARG A 21 27.96 29.00 8.39
C ARG A 21 28.47 29.01 9.83
N ARG A 22 27.62 28.70 10.81
CA ARG A 22 28.03 28.71 12.23
C ARG A 22 28.78 27.43 12.55
N ALA A 23 29.69 27.48 13.53
CA ALA A 23 30.23 26.27 14.13
C ALA A 23 29.04 25.33 14.44
N PRO A 24 29.03 24.09 13.94
CA PRO A 24 27.83 23.27 13.69
C PRO A 24 27.05 22.81 14.94
N ASN A 25 27.33 23.39 16.10
CA ASN A 25 26.90 22.92 17.41
C ASN A 25 25.49 23.40 17.80
N ASP A 26 24.94 24.39 17.08
CA ASP A 26 23.75 25.12 17.54
C ASP A 26 22.57 25.11 16.55
N PHE A 27 22.62 24.29 15.49
CA PHE A 27 21.58 24.30 14.45
C PHE A 27 20.66 23.08 14.52
N GLY A 28 19.35 23.37 14.57
CA GLY A 28 18.27 22.44 14.29
C GLY A 28 16.92 23.16 14.41
N SER A 29 15.96 22.82 13.55
CA SER A 29 14.65 23.49 13.46
C SER A 29 13.47 22.60 13.86
N PHE A 30 13.75 21.44 14.46
CA PHE A 30 12.71 20.54 14.96
C PHE A 30 11.82 21.29 15.94
N SER A 31 10.49 21.09 15.88
CA SER A 31 9.62 21.68 16.91
C SER A 31 9.97 21.17 18.32
N ILE A 32 9.71 22.00 19.33
CA ILE A 32 9.89 21.62 20.74
C ILE A 32 9.09 20.34 21.07
N SER A 33 9.74 19.43 21.78
CA SER A 33 9.22 18.18 22.31
C SER A 33 8.93 18.33 23.80
N ILE A 34 7.65 18.16 24.20
CA ILE A 34 7.30 18.14 25.61
C ILE A 34 7.95 16.95 26.32
N TYR A 35 8.00 15.79 25.67
CA TYR A 35 8.65 14.61 26.19
C TYR A 35 10.09 14.88 26.62
N ASP A 36 10.90 15.46 25.73
CA ASP A 36 12.32 15.74 26.03
C ASP A 36 12.48 16.87 27.05
N THR A 37 11.63 17.90 26.95
CA THR A 37 11.58 18.99 27.93
C THR A 37 11.31 18.46 29.35
N ALA A 38 10.45 17.44 29.48
CA ALA A 38 10.17 16.81 30.77
C ALA A 38 11.39 16.12 31.37
N TRP A 39 12.25 15.52 30.54
CA TRP A 39 13.49 14.90 30.99
C TRP A 39 14.51 15.93 31.51
N LEU A 40 14.64 17.09 30.86
CA LEU A 40 15.52 18.15 31.34
C LEU A 40 15.03 18.75 32.65
N ALA A 41 13.71 18.90 32.82
CA ALA A 41 13.12 19.42 34.05
C ALA A 41 13.43 18.56 35.29
N MET A 42 13.86 17.30 35.13
CA MET A 42 14.19 16.39 36.21
C MET A 42 15.66 16.43 36.66
N ILE A 43 16.50 17.25 36.02
CA ILE A 43 17.93 17.31 36.33
C ILE A 43 18.18 18.24 37.52
N ARG A 44 18.80 17.69 38.57
CA ARG A 44 19.24 18.47 39.73
C ARG A 44 20.64 19.02 39.51
N ASP A 45 20.90 20.18 40.10
CA ASP A 45 22.23 20.76 40.15
C ASP A 45 23.15 19.84 40.99
N PRO A 46 24.33 19.44 40.47
CA PRO A 46 25.24 18.55 41.18
C PRO A 46 25.87 19.19 42.43
N ASP A 47 26.02 20.51 42.43
CA ASP A 47 26.65 21.28 43.51
C ASP A 47 25.62 21.76 44.55
N ASP A 48 24.35 21.91 44.15
CA ASP A 48 23.21 22.21 45.02
C ASP A 48 22.00 21.29 44.71
N PRO A 49 21.88 20.13 45.37
CA PRO A 49 20.77 19.19 45.12
C PRO A 49 19.37 19.74 45.43
N GLY A 50 19.27 20.90 46.10
CA GLY A 50 18.02 21.63 46.30
C GLY A 50 17.60 22.48 45.10
N ARG A 51 18.47 22.64 44.10
CA ARG A 51 18.23 23.37 42.86
C ARG A 51 18.08 22.43 41.67
N TRP A 52 17.26 22.86 40.72
CA TRP A 52 17.13 22.25 39.41
C TRP A 52 18.11 22.93 38.45
N LEU A 53 18.76 22.15 37.58
CA LEU A 53 19.72 22.68 36.63
C LEU A 53 19.04 23.48 35.50
N PHE A 54 17.81 23.08 35.13
CA PHE A 54 17.00 23.73 34.09
C PHE A 54 15.59 24.08 34.61
N PRO A 55 15.46 25.05 35.54
CA PRO A 55 14.16 25.45 36.10
C PRO A 55 13.18 26.00 35.04
N GLU A 56 13.71 26.57 33.95
CA GLU A 56 12.95 27.02 32.79
C GLU A 56 12.21 25.86 32.10
N SER A 57 12.80 24.66 32.04
CA SER A 57 12.15 23.49 31.43
C SER A 57 10.95 23.04 32.25
N TYR A 58 11.05 23.08 33.58
CA TYR A 58 9.90 22.81 34.46
C TYR A 58 8.79 23.86 34.29
N SER A 59 9.16 25.13 34.22
CA SER A 59 8.22 26.23 33.96
C SER A 59 7.51 26.05 32.61
N TYR A 60 8.24 25.61 31.58
CA TYR A 60 7.69 25.30 30.26
C TYR A 60 6.65 24.17 30.33
N LEU A 61 6.95 23.08 31.06
CA LEU A 61 5.98 21.98 31.24
C LEU A 61 4.70 22.44 31.92
N LEU A 62 4.81 23.22 33.00
CA LEU A 62 3.65 23.71 33.72
C LEU A 62 2.74 24.55 32.80
N LEU A 63 3.34 25.43 31.99
CA LEU A 63 2.65 26.28 31.03
C LEU A 63 1.92 25.52 29.94
N HIS A 64 2.44 24.36 29.53
CA HIS A 64 1.89 23.60 28.41
C HIS A 64 1.05 22.39 28.85
N GLN A 65 0.74 22.24 30.14
CA GLN A 65 -0.24 21.27 30.59
C GLN A 65 -1.65 21.77 30.26
N ALA A 66 -2.43 20.97 29.52
CA ALA A 66 -3.79 21.29 29.15
C ALA A 66 -4.77 21.23 30.35
N GLU A 67 -5.97 21.76 30.16
CA GLU A 67 -6.98 21.84 31.23
C GLU A 67 -7.44 20.47 31.76
N ASP A 68 -7.46 19.47 30.89
CA ASP A 68 -7.78 18.07 31.21
C ASP A 68 -6.65 17.36 31.99
N GLY A 69 -5.46 17.96 32.00
CA GLY A 69 -4.25 17.47 32.66
C GLY A 69 -3.25 16.76 31.76
N MET A 70 -3.59 16.48 30.48
CA MET A 70 -2.63 15.92 29.53
C MET A 70 -1.68 17.01 29.03
N TRP A 71 -0.57 16.55 28.47
CA TRP A 71 0.24 17.37 27.58
C TRP A 71 -0.15 17.11 26.11
N PRO A 72 0.24 17.99 25.18
CA PRO A 72 -0.19 17.94 23.79
C PRO A 72 -0.15 16.54 23.18
N THR A 73 -1.28 16.14 22.61
CA THR A 73 -1.36 15.05 21.64
C THR A 73 -1.22 15.71 20.27
N TYR A 74 -0.08 15.53 19.62
CA TYR A 74 0.22 16.20 18.35
C TYR A 74 -0.56 15.53 17.20
N ALA A 75 0.02 14.55 16.52
CA ALA A 75 -0.61 13.88 15.39
C ALA A 75 -0.99 12.41 15.65
N SER A 76 -0.48 11.83 16.74
CA SER A 76 -0.75 10.44 17.11
C SER A 76 -1.10 10.31 18.60
N PRO A 77 -2.02 9.40 19.00
CA PRO A 77 -2.34 9.17 20.41
C PRO A 77 -1.12 8.88 21.30
N ILE A 78 -0.11 8.22 20.72
CA ILE A 78 1.13 7.90 21.46
C ILE A 78 1.91 9.16 21.86
N ASP A 79 1.79 10.27 21.12
CA ASP A 79 2.42 11.54 21.46
C ASP A 79 1.93 12.02 22.82
N GLY A 80 0.60 12.07 22.99
CA GLY A 80 -0.03 12.49 24.24
C GLY A 80 0.30 11.57 25.41
N ILE A 81 0.34 10.25 25.16
CA ILE A 81 0.69 9.25 26.16
C ILE A 81 2.13 9.46 26.64
N LEU A 82 3.11 9.53 25.72
CA LEU A 82 4.52 9.72 26.08
C LEU A 82 4.77 11.07 26.75
N ASN A 83 4.23 12.16 26.17
CA ASN A 83 4.33 13.50 26.75
C ASN A 83 3.77 13.54 28.17
N THR A 84 2.62 12.91 28.42
CA THR A 84 1.97 12.93 29.73
C THR A 84 2.65 11.99 30.73
N LEU A 85 3.16 10.84 30.30
CA LEU A 85 3.97 9.96 31.15
C LEU A 85 5.21 10.69 31.67
N ALA A 86 5.97 11.34 30.77
CA ALA A 86 7.18 12.06 31.13
C ALA A 86 6.86 13.32 31.97
N GLY A 87 5.86 14.10 31.58
CA GLY A 87 5.41 15.28 32.32
C GLY A 87 4.91 14.95 33.73
N LEU A 88 4.11 13.88 33.89
CA LEU A 88 3.66 13.40 35.20
C LEU A 88 4.84 12.96 36.08
N LEU A 89 5.82 12.25 35.51
CA LEU A 89 7.02 11.85 36.23
C LEU A 89 7.81 13.07 36.72
N ALA A 90 7.97 14.09 35.86
CA ALA A 90 8.62 15.34 36.23
C ALA A 90 7.88 16.06 37.38
N LEU A 91 6.55 16.18 37.32
CA LEU A 91 5.75 16.77 38.41
C LEU A 91 5.94 16.02 39.74
N LEU A 92 6.00 14.68 39.72
CA LEU A 92 6.18 13.86 40.92
C LEU A 92 7.57 14.05 41.53
N LYS A 93 8.63 14.09 40.71
CA LYS A 93 10.00 14.37 41.17
C LYS A 93 10.14 15.75 41.78
N HIS A 94 9.47 16.75 41.22
CA HIS A 94 9.40 18.11 41.78
C HIS A 94 8.64 18.15 43.10
N ARG A 95 7.47 17.51 43.19
CA ARG A 95 6.68 17.43 44.42
C ARG A 95 7.43 16.80 45.59
N LYS A 96 8.23 15.75 45.35
CA LYS A 96 9.09 15.16 46.41
C LYS A 96 10.21 16.12 46.85
N SER A 97 10.61 17.05 45.98
CA SER A 97 11.65 18.03 46.25
C SER A 97 11.16 19.25 47.03
N ASP A 98 9.86 19.54 47.07
CA ASP A 98 9.24 20.61 47.89
C ASP A 98 9.45 20.45 49.41
N THR A 99 10.09 19.35 49.84
CA THR A 99 10.63 19.17 51.20
C THR A 99 12.00 19.86 51.41
N ILE A 100 12.57 20.48 50.37
CA ILE A 100 13.85 21.22 50.38
C ILE A 100 13.55 22.62 49.83
N GLY A 101 13.78 23.66 50.65
CA GLY A 101 13.27 25.02 50.40
C GLY A 101 13.73 25.63 49.07
N ILE A 102 12.76 26.03 48.25
CA ILE A 102 13.00 26.75 46.99
C ILE A 102 12.56 28.21 47.16
N GLU A 103 13.52 29.13 47.19
CA GLU A 103 13.34 30.48 46.65
C GLU A 103 13.50 30.37 45.12
N SER A 104 12.39 30.30 44.39
CA SER A 104 12.39 30.45 42.92
C SER A 104 12.08 31.91 42.60
N PRO A 105 12.98 32.66 41.91
CA PRO A 105 12.78 34.08 41.64
C PRO A 105 11.74 34.41 40.54
N LEU A 106 11.10 33.40 39.91
CA LEU A 106 10.27 33.64 38.71
C LEU A 106 8.82 33.18 38.80
N VAL A 107 8.39 32.51 39.88
CA VAL A 107 7.03 31.94 39.91
C VAL A 107 6.46 31.91 41.33
N GLU A 108 6.10 33.08 41.85
CA GLU A 108 5.14 33.16 42.95
C GLU A 108 3.77 32.73 42.40
N THR A 109 3.19 31.65 42.93
CA THR A 109 1.82 31.14 42.68
C THR A 109 1.55 30.33 41.40
N TRP A 110 2.09 29.10 41.32
CA TRP A 110 1.42 27.99 40.61
C TRP A 110 0.88 27.01 41.65
N ASP A 111 0.01 27.53 42.53
CA ASP A 111 -0.72 26.76 43.53
C ASP A 111 -1.63 25.76 42.82
N ASP A 112 -1.12 24.55 42.56
CA ASP A 112 -1.76 23.25 42.85
C ASP A 112 -1.11 22.08 42.05
N VAL A 113 0.19 21.84 42.26
CA VAL A 113 0.88 20.66 41.72
C VAL A 113 0.12 19.35 42.03
N PRO A 114 -0.46 19.13 43.24
CA PRO A 114 -1.29 17.96 43.51
C PRO A 114 -2.49 17.80 42.56
N LYS A 115 -3.28 18.85 42.30
CA LYS A 115 -4.38 18.79 41.32
C LYS A 115 -3.87 18.53 39.91
N ARG A 116 -2.74 19.12 39.51
CA ARG A 116 -2.13 18.88 38.19
C ARG A 116 -1.73 17.41 38.01
N VAL A 117 -1.12 16.82 39.04
CA VAL A 117 -0.79 15.38 39.09
C VAL A 117 -2.06 14.53 39.00
N ASP A 118 -3.11 14.84 39.77
CA ASP A 118 -4.35 14.07 39.77
C ASP A 118 -5.15 14.18 38.46
N LYS A 119 -5.10 15.34 37.79
CA LYS A 119 -5.66 15.51 36.45
C LYS A 119 -4.89 14.68 35.43
N ALA A 120 -3.56 14.84 35.37
CA ALA A 120 -2.69 14.10 34.45
C ALA A 120 -2.84 12.58 34.61
N ARG A 121 -2.88 12.07 35.85
CA ARG A 121 -3.09 10.64 36.13
C ARG A 121 -4.42 10.13 35.57
N ARG A 122 -5.53 10.83 35.80
CA ARG A 122 -6.85 10.41 35.31
C ARG A 122 -6.94 10.45 33.79
N ALA A 123 -6.41 11.52 33.18
CA ALA A 123 -6.44 11.68 31.74
C ALA A 123 -5.54 10.64 31.04
N LEU A 124 -4.35 10.38 31.58
CA LEU A 124 -3.45 9.34 31.10
C LEU A 124 -4.07 7.94 31.20
N GLN A 125 -4.78 7.63 32.28
CA GLN A 125 -5.51 6.35 32.40
C GLN A 125 -6.55 6.21 31.27
N SER A 126 -7.28 7.28 30.95
CA SER A 126 -8.23 7.27 29.84
C SER A 126 -7.53 7.08 28.49
N ALA A 127 -6.39 7.75 28.26
CA ALA A 127 -5.62 7.62 27.03
C ALA A 127 -5.05 6.21 26.84
N LEU A 128 -4.52 5.59 27.90
CA LEU A 128 -4.02 4.22 27.87
C LEU A 128 -5.13 3.20 27.60
N ASN A 129 -6.33 3.41 28.13
CA ASN A 129 -7.49 2.54 27.86
C ASN A 129 -7.97 2.63 26.41
N ALA A 130 -7.80 3.79 25.76
CA ALA A 130 -8.16 3.99 24.36
C ALA A 130 -7.04 3.61 23.37
N TRP A 131 -5.87 3.23 23.86
CA TRP A 131 -4.68 3.05 23.04
C TRP A 131 -4.62 1.68 22.36
N ASP A 132 -4.66 1.68 21.02
CA ASP A 132 -4.31 0.49 20.23
C ASP A 132 -2.79 0.37 20.04
N VAL A 133 -2.19 -0.46 20.88
CA VAL A 133 -0.75 -0.77 20.88
C VAL A 133 -0.29 -1.36 19.55
N ASN A 134 -1.12 -2.17 18.89
CA ASN A 134 -0.71 -2.91 17.68
C ASN A 134 -0.67 -2.02 16.43
N GLN A 135 -1.40 -0.90 16.43
CA GLN A 135 -1.41 0.07 15.32
C GLN A 135 -0.39 1.21 15.50
N THR A 136 0.41 1.19 16.56
CA THR A 136 1.35 2.27 16.85
C THR A 136 2.60 2.19 15.98
N LEU A 137 2.86 3.25 15.20
CA LEU A 137 3.97 3.32 14.25
C LEU A 137 5.29 3.83 14.83
N HIS A 138 5.23 4.59 15.92
CA HIS A 138 6.38 5.32 16.46
C HIS A 138 7.52 4.34 16.81
N VAL A 139 8.75 4.74 16.56
CA VAL A 139 9.89 3.87 16.88
C VAL A 139 10.27 4.07 18.33
N GLY A 140 10.38 2.98 19.10
CA GLY A 140 10.92 3.03 20.46
C GLY A 140 9.86 3.09 21.57
N PHE A 141 8.59 3.36 21.26
CA PHE A 141 7.52 3.39 22.28
C PHE A 141 7.46 2.09 23.09
N GLU A 142 7.78 0.94 22.46
CA GLU A 142 7.72 -0.36 23.13
C GLU A 142 8.80 -0.55 24.19
N MET A 143 9.77 0.38 24.29
CA MET A 143 10.74 0.48 25.38
C MET A 143 10.47 1.68 26.28
N LEU A 144 10.12 2.83 25.69
CA LEU A 144 9.90 4.09 26.41
C LEU A 144 8.69 4.03 27.34
N VAL A 145 7.54 3.53 26.86
CA VAL A 145 6.32 3.44 27.68
C VAL A 145 6.53 2.50 28.87
N PRO A 146 7.05 1.26 28.71
CA PRO A 146 7.36 0.41 29.86
C PRO A 146 8.39 1.03 30.82
N GLY A 147 9.42 1.71 30.29
CA GLY A 147 10.43 2.39 31.11
C GLY A 147 9.85 3.51 31.98
N LEU A 148 8.97 4.33 31.42
CA LEU A 148 8.27 5.39 32.15
C LEU A 148 7.24 4.85 33.14
N LEU A 149 6.47 3.82 32.77
CA LEU A 149 5.52 3.17 33.68
C LEU A 149 6.22 2.58 34.90
N ARG A 150 7.41 1.98 34.75
CA ARG A 150 8.21 1.51 35.89
C ARG A 150 8.63 2.65 36.81
N GLN A 151 9.17 3.74 36.25
CA GLN A 151 9.58 4.90 37.05
C GLN A 151 8.40 5.56 37.76
N LEU A 152 7.23 5.64 37.14
CA LEU A 152 6.01 6.12 37.80
C LEU A 152 5.57 5.19 38.94
N ALA A 153 5.74 3.87 38.78
CA ALA A 153 5.44 2.92 39.84
C ALA A 153 6.36 3.10 41.07
N GLU A 154 7.64 3.44 40.86
CA GLU A 154 8.57 3.84 41.94
C GLU A 154 8.14 5.14 42.65
N GLU A 155 7.42 6.00 41.94
CA GLU A 155 6.78 7.19 42.48
C GLU A 155 5.37 6.93 43.07
N GLY A 156 4.92 5.67 43.10
CA GLY A 156 3.64 5.25 43.69
C GLY A 156 2.42 5.38 42.76
N VAL A 157 2.63 5.54 41.45
CA VAL A 157 1.57 5.65 40.44
C VAL A 157 1.62 4.45 39.48
N VAL A 158 0.55 3.65 39.47
CA VAL A 158 0.42 2.45 38.63
C VAL A 158 -0.81 2.55 37.74
N PHE A 159 -0.72 2.03 36.52
CA PHE A 159 -1.80 1.98 35.54
C PHE A 159 -2.09 0.54 35.13
N ASP A 160 -3.37 0.25 34.88
CA ASP A 160 -3.87 -1.00 34.32
C ASP A 160 -4.74 -0.67 33.10
N PHE A 161 -4.53 -1.35 31.98
CA PHE A 161 -5.19 -1.06 30.71
C PHE A 161 -5.12 -2.26 29.75
N ASP A 162 -6.13 -2.40 28.88
CA ASP A 162 -6.30 -3.57 28.00
C ASP A 162 -5.08 -3.86 27.10
N GLY A 163 -4.38 -2.81 26.65
CA GLY A 163 -3.18 -2.93 25.80
C GLY A 163 -1.92 -3.49 26.48
N GLN A 164 -1.94 -3.71 27.80
CA GLN A 164 -0.72 -4.02 28.57
C GLN A 164 -0.06 -5.34 28.16
N ALA A 165 -0.83 -6.38 27.84
CA ALA A 165 -0.29 -7.67 27.39
C ALA A 165 0.44 -7.55 26.05
N ALA A 166 -0.16 -6.82 25.09
CA ALA A 166 0.46 -6.55 23.79
C ALA A 166 1.75 -5.74 23.93
N LEU A 167 1.73 -4.69 24.76
CA LEU A 167 2.91 -3.87 25.04
C LEU A 167 4.03 -4.70 25.67
N THR A 168 3.70 -5.56 26.64
CA THR A 168 4.66 -6.44 27.29
C THR A 168 5.29 -7.41 26.30
N ALA A 169 4.52 -7.99 25.39
CA ALA A 169 5.04 -8.86 24.34
C ALA A 169 6.03 -8.14 23.42
N LEU A 170 5.74 -6.88 23.04
CA LEU A 170 6.67 -6.05 22.25
C LEU A 170 7.94 -5.71 23.02
N TYR A 171 7.79 -5.33 24.30
CA TYR A 171 8.91 -5.04 25.20
C TYR A 171 9.85 -6.24 25.33
N GLN A 172 9.32 -7.44 25.60
CA GLN A 172 10.13 -8.67 25.72
C GLN A 172 10.87 -9.00 24.42
N LYS A 173 10.22 -8.84 23.26
CA LYS A 173 10.86 -9.02 21.95
C LYS A 173 12.03 -8.07 21.72
N LYS A 174 11.93 -6.81 22.18
CA LYS A 174 13.05 -5.86 22.09
C LYS A 174 14.13 -6.13 23.13
N LEU A 175 13.76 -6.43 24.37
CA LEU A 175 14.70 -6.73 25.44
C LEU A 175 15.55 -7.97 25.13
N ALA A 176 14.97 -9.00 24.51
CA ALA A 176 15.70 -10.21 24.08
C ALA A 176 16.82 -9.94 23.06
N ARG A 177 16.84 -8.75 22.43
CA ARG A 177 17.90 -8.31 21.50
C ARG A 177 18.89 -7.34 22.14
N LEU A 178 18.64 -6.90 23.37
CA LEU A 178 19.51 -6.00 24.11
C LEU A 178 20.60 -6.82 24.80
N HIS A 179 21.86 -6.59 24.43
CA HIS A 179 23.02 -7.13 25.14
C HIS A 179 23.79 -5.97 25.79
N PRO A 180 24.21 -6.07 27.06
CA PRO A 180 24.96 -5.00 27.74
C PRO A 180 26.22 -4.56 26.99
N ASP A 181 26.88 -5.50 26.31
CA ASP A 181 28.08 -5.24 25.50
C ASP A 181 27.82 -4.24 24.35
N MET A 182 26.57 -4.09 23.88
CA MET A 182 26.23 -3.14 22.83
C MET A 182 26.53 -1.69 23.24
N LEU A 183 26.24 -1.34 24.50
CA LEU A 183 26.47 0.01 25.02
C LEU A 183 27.91 0.19 25.56
N ALA A 184 28.57 -0.90 25.96
CA ALA A 184 29.97 -0.90 26.36
C ALA A 184 30.94 -0.84 25.16
N SER A 185 30.52 -1.33 23.99
CA SER A 185 31.33 -1.33 22.77
C SER A 185 31.61 0.08 22.25
N SER A 186 32.68 0.24 21.46
CA SER A 186 32.97 1.49 20.75
C SER A 186 32.01 1.75 19.58
N GLN A 187 31.16 0.79 19.21
CA GLN A 187 30.20 0.94 18.12
C GLN A 187 28.93 1.62 18.63
N GLN A 188 28.54 2.74 18.00
CA GLN A 188 27.28 3.39 18.31
C GLN A 188 26.09 2.54 17.85
N THR A 189 25.00 2.60 18.61
CA THR A 189 23.72 1.98 18.25
C THR A 189 22.57 2.94 18.53
N THR A 190 21.43 2.74 17.88
CA THR A 190 20.24 3.59 18.06
C THR A 190 19.72 3.61 19.50
N LEU A 191 20.11 2.64 20.34
CA LEU A 191 19.81 2.63 21.78
C LEU A 191 20.34 3.86 22.51
N LEU A 192 21.45 4.44 22.04
CA LEU A 192 22.02 5.66 22.62
C LEU A 192 21.09 6.87 22.48
N HIS A 193 20.14 6.85 21.54
CA HIS A 193 19.13 7.90 21.37
C HIS A 193 17.94 7.74 22.32
N SER A 194 17.86 6.64 23.06
CA SER A 194 16.71 6.28 23.91
C SER A 194 17.13 5.66 25.25
N LEU A 195 18.25 6.10 25.84
CA LEU A 195 18.79 5.53 27.10
C LEU A 195 17.83 5.70 28.28
N GLU A 196 16.95 6.70 28.23
CA GLU A 196 15.96 6.97 29.27
C GLU A 196 14.97 5.81 29.48
N ALA A 197 14.76 4.96 28.47
CA ALA A 197 13.96 3.74 28.58
C ALA A 197 14.63 2.67 29.48
N LEU A 198 15.94 2.80 29.73
CA LEU A 198 16.76 1.87 30.49
C LEU A 198 17.07 2.37 31.92
N ALA A 199 16.51 3.51 32.32
CA ALA A 199 16.62 4.01 33.68
C ALA A 199 16.19 2.93 34.71
N GLY A 200 17.02 2.75 35.75
CA GLY A 200 16.80 1.78 36.82
C GLY A 200 17.11 0.31 36.48
N VAL A 201 17.41 -0.03 35.21
CA VAL A 201 17.63 -1.43 34.78
C VAL A 201 18.95 -1.66 34.04
N PHE A 202 19.76 -0.61 33.88
CA PHE A 202 21.03 -0.65 33.14
C PHE A 202 22.11 0.19 33.82
N ASP A 203 23.38 -0.18 33.61
CA ASP A 203 24.53 0.57 34.11
C ASP A 203 24.90 1.72 33.16
N PHE A 204 24.58 2.95 33.58
CA PHE A 204 24.87 4.18 32.83
C PHE A 204 26.34 4.60 32.84
N GLY A 205 27.22 3.88 33.55
CA GLY A 205 28.67 4.03 33.40
C GLY A 205 29.20 3.48 32.07
N LEU A 206 28.56 2.44 31.52
CA LEU A 206 29.00 1.76 30.30
C LEU A 206 29.00 2.66 29.04
N PRO A 207 27.99 3.50 28.75
CA PRO A 207 27.98 4.32 27.55
C PRO A 207 28.81 5.62 27.66
N ARG A 208 29.55 5.88 28.74
CA ARG A 208 30.22 7.18 29.01
C ARG A 208 31.14 7.66 27.88
N HIS A 209 31.79 6.74 27.16
CA HIS A 209 32.68 7.08 26.04
C HIS A 209 31.93 7.57 24.79
N HIS A 210 30.63 7.30 24.67
CA HIS A 210 29.80 7.79 23.57
C HIS A 210 29.36 9.25 23.74
N CYS A 211 29.39 9.79 24.97
CA CYS A 211 28.94 11.16 25.24
C CYS A 211 29.92 12.20 24.68
N SER A 212 29.39 13.23 24.02
CA SER A 212 30.16 14.39 23.54
C SER A 212 29.48 15.71 23.88
N ALA A 213 30.23 16.82 23.90
CA ALA A 213 29.65 18.15 24.09
C ALA A 213 28.88 18.64 22.84
N TYR A 214 29.11 17.99 21.69
CA TYR A 214 28.48 18.31 20.42
C TYR A 214 27.10 17.65 20.29
N GLY A 215 27.05 16.34 20.52
CA GLY A 215 25.87 15.53 20.27
C GLY A 215 25.33 14.82 21.50
N GLY A 216 25.83 15.10 22.71
CA GLY A 216 25.37 14.41 23.92
C GLY A 216 25.41 12.89 23.75
N MET A 217 24.32 12.23 24.09
CA MET A 217 24.02 10.84 23.75
C MET A 217 23.22 10.75 22.45
N LEU A 218 23.95 10.54 21.35
CA LEU A 218 23.44 10.35 19.99
C LEU A 218 22.41 11.40 19.53
N GLY A 219 22.60 12.66 19.92
CA GLY A 219 21.78 13.80 19.52
C GLY A 219 20.42 13.88 20.19
N SER A 220 20.16 13.14 21.28
CA SER A 220 18.89 13.20 22.01
C SER A 220 19.02 13.96 23.34
N PRO A 221 18.22 15.04 23.56
CA PRO A 221 18.14 15.71 24.84
C PRO A 221 17.62 14.83 25.98
N ALA A 222 16.52 14.07 25.81
CA ALA A 222 16.03 13.16 26.85
C ALA A 222 17.05 12.07 27.23
N SER A 223 17.68 11.44 26.24
CA SER A 223 18.67 10.39 26.48
C SER A 223 19.88 10.95 27.23
N THR A 224 20.32 12.16 26.86
CA THR A 224 21.44 12.84 27.52
C THR A 224 21.09 13.27 28.95
N ALA A 225 19.87 13.75 29.17
CA ALA A 225 19.35 14.07 30.50
C ALA A 225 19.30 12.83 31.41
N ALA A 226 18.75 11.72 30.91
CA ALA A 226 18.74 10.45 31.64
C ALA A 226 20.16 9.96 31.95
N TYR A 227 21.07 10.03 30.97
CA TYR A 227 22.47 9.69 31.20
C TYR A 227 23.10 10.55 32.29
N LEU A 228 22.93 11.87 32.22
CA LEU A 228 23.51 12.79 33.20
C LEU A 228 22.98 12.54 34.62
N MET A 229 21.69 12.21 34.76
CA MET A 229 21.06 11.88 36.05
C MET A 229 21.51 10.54 36.64
N HIS A 230 21.82 9.54 35.81
CA HIS A 230 22.05 8.16 36.24
C HIS A 230 23.52 7.71 36.11
N ALA A 231 24.39 8.50 35.47
CA ALA A 231 25.81 8.21 35.38
C ALA A 231 26.47 8.16 36.77
N PRO A 232 27.47 7.29 36.98
CA PRO A 232 28.15 7.16 38.28
C PRO A 232 28.95 8.41 38.69
N SER A 233 29.23 9.31 37.74
CA SER A 233 29.89 10.59 37.98
C SER A 233 29.38 11.61 36.97
N TRP A 234 29.22 12.86 37.41
CA TRP A 234 28.78 13.96 36.58
C TRP A 234 29.65 14.10 35.31
N ASP A 235 29.01 14.32 34.17
CA ASP A 235 29.69 14.45 32.88
C ASP A 235 29.45 15.84 32.31
N VAL A 236 30.46 16.70 32.42
CA VAL A 236 30.40 18.10 31.96
C VAL A 236 30.07 18.18 30.46
N ARG A 237 30.43 17.16 29.66
CA ARG A 237 30.10 17.12 28.23
C ARG A 237 28.59 17.03 28.00
N ALA A 238 27.90 16.20 28.78
CA ALA A 238 26.45 16.05 28.71
C ALA A 238 25.74 17.34 29.16
N GLN A 239 26.19 17.95 30.24
CA GLN A 239 25.68 19.25 30.67
C GLN A 239 25.88 20.33 29.59
N SER A 240 27.10 20.48 29.07
CA SER A 240 27.39 21.47 28.01
C SER A 240 26.52 21.26 26.77
N TYR A 241 26.27 20.01 26.38
CA TYR A 241 25.34 19.71 25.30
C TYR A 241 23.92 20.22 25.60
N LEU A 242 23.36 19.88 26.77
CA LEU A 242 22.00 20.29 27.16
C LEU A 242 21.85 21.81 27.26
N GLU A 243 22.84 22.50 27.83
CA GLU A 243 22.88 23.96 27.88
C GLU A 243 22.91 24.58 26.46
N ASN A 244 23.64 23.96 25.53
CA ASN A 244 23.65 24.39 24.13
C ASN A 244 22.27 24.19 23.48
N VAL A 245 21.59 23.07 23.75
CA VAL A 245 20.23 22.83 23.23
C VAL A 245 19.26 23.90 23.73
N VAL A 246 19.24 24.16 25.04
CA VAL A 246 18.36 25.18 25.64
C VAL A 246 18.65 26.57 25.05
N ARG A 247 19.93 26.91 24.88
CA ARG A 247 20.34 28.19 24.25
C ARG A 247 19.89 28.26 22.79
N GLY A 248 20.05 27.17 22.03
CA GLY A 248 19.64 27.06 20.63
C GLY A 248 18.14 27.28 20.44
N TYR A 249 17.33 26.90 21.44
CA TYR A 249 15.87 27.07 21.45
C TYR A 249 15.42 28.33 22.22
N GLY A 250 16.26 29.36 22.22
CA GLY A 250 15.91 30.68 22.74
C GLY A 250 15.82 30.79 24.26
N SER A 251 16.35 29.79 24.98
CA SER A 251 16.32 29.74 26.47
C SER A 251 14.90 29.82 27.06
N CYS A 252 13.89 29.39 26.29
CA CYS A 252 12.50 29.35 26.75
C CYS A 252 12.19 28.13 27.66
N GLY A 253 13.16 27.23 27.82
CA GLY A 253 13.06 25.98 28.58
C GLY A 253 12.58 24.78 27.80
N GLY A 254 11.88 24.97 26.69
CA GLY A 254 11.53 23.90 25.76
C GLY A 254 12.72 23.46 24.89
N VAL A 255 12.83 22.16 24.63
CA VAL A 255 13.87 21.57 23.78
C VAL A 255 13.29 20.59 22.74
N PRO A 256 13.94 20.36 21.59
CA PRO A 256 13.48 19.41 20.58
C PRO A 256 13.77 17.96 21.00
N SER A 257 13.33 17.01 20.19
CA SER A 257 13.67 15.60 20.38
C SER A 257 15.04 15.18 19.82
N GLY A 258 15.53 15.93 18.82
CA GLY A 258 16.84 15.72 18.20
C GLY A 258 17.60 17.05 18.03
N PHE A 259 18.89 17.06 18.39
CA PHE A 259 19.75 18.23 18.22
C PHE A 259 21.25 17.85 18.29
N PRO A 260 22.14 18.45 17.49
CA PRO A 260 21.85 19.29 16.32
C PRO A 260 21.41 18.44 15.11
N THR A 261 20.84 19.06 14.07
CA THR A 261 20.31 18.39 12.86
C THR A 261 20.78 18.98 11.50
N PRO A 262 22.02 19.52 11.37
CA PRO A 262 22.44 20.24 10.17
C PRO A 262 22.55 19.39 8.92
N VAL A 263 23.04 18.14 9.01
CA VAL A 263 23.21 17.32 7.79
C VAL A 263 21.85 16.99 7.20
N PHE A 264 20.91 16.56 8.04
CA PHE A 264 19.55 16.22 7.63
C PHE A 264 18.85 17.42 6.96
N GLU A 265 18.72 18.56 7.64
CA GLU A 265 17.94 19.68 7.10
C GLU A 265 18.59 20.33 5.87
N ILE A 266 19.93 20.46 5.86
CA ILE A 266 20.66 21.03 4.72
C ILE A 266 20.54 20.10 3.50
N SER A 267 20.80 18.81 3.66
CA SER A 267 20.77 17.87 2.53
C SER A 267 19.38 17.71 1.94
N TRP A 268 18.33 17.64 2.76
CA TRP A 268 16.94 17.61 2.28
C TRP A 268 16.56 18.90 1.56
N THR A 269 16.90 20.07 2.11
CA THR A 269 16.55 21.35 1.47
C THR A 269 17.25 21.48 0.11
N VAL A 270 18.56 21.24 0.05
CA VAL A 270 19.34 21.35 -1.18
C VAL A 270 18.85 20.39 -2.25
N SER A 271 18.72 19.10 -1.90
CA SER A 271 18.30 18.07 -2.85
C SER A 271 16.86 18.32 -3.35
N THR A 272 15.97 18.78 -2.49
CA THR A 272 14.57 19.09 -2.84
C THR A 272 14.48 20.31 -3.77
N LEU A 273 15.14 21.43 -3.43
CA LEU A 273 15.09 22.65 -4.24
C LEU A 273 15.74 22.41 -5.60
N LEU A 274 16.98 21.91 -5.65
CA LEU A 274 17.68 21.68 -6.91
C LEU A 274 17.01 20.56 -7.75
N GLY A 275 16.47 19.53 -7.09
CA GLY A 275 15.71 18.46 -7.75
C GLY A 275 14.36 18.89 -8.35
N SER A 276 13.85 20.06 -7.94
CA SER A 276 12.57 20.63 -8.41
C SER A 276 12.72 21.70 -9.50
N GLY A 277 13.94 21.91 -10.01
CA GLY A 277 14.21 22.79 -11.15
C GLY A 277 14.80 24.16 -10.79
N PHE A 278 15.16 24.39 -9.53
CA PHE A 278 16.02 25.53 -9.20
C PHE A 278 17.44 25.27 -9.72
N SER A 279 18.07 26.31 -10.24
CA SER A 279 19.46 26.34 -10.68
C SER A 279 20.35 26.95 -9.60
N LEU A 280 21.67 26.70 -9.66
CA LEU A 280 22.62 27.32 -8.73
C LEU A 280 22.62 28.86 -8.83
N ASP A 281 22.30 29.41 -10.01
CA ASP A 281 22.23 30.85 -10.27
C ASP A 281 21.05 31.53 -9.56
N ASP A 282 20.04 30.75 -9.15
CA ASP A 282 18.90 31.25 -8.37
C ASP A 282 19.28 31.56 -6.92
N PHE A 283 20.46 31.11 -6.47
CA PHE A 283 20.97 31.30 -5.11
C PHE A 283 22.20 32.21 -5.08
N HIS A 284 22.51 32.76 -3.89
CA HIS A 284 23.77 33.49 -3.70
C HIS A 284 24.97 32.52 -3.76
N GLU A 285 25.99 32.87 -4.55
CA GLU A 285 27.18 32.01 -4.76
C GLU A 285 27.89 31.67 -3.43
N ASP A 286 28.01 32.65 -2.53
CA ASP A 286 28.60 32.45 -1.21
C ASP A 286 27.84 31.41 -0.38
N ASP A 287 26.51 31.38 -0.50
CA ASP A 287 25.65 30.45 0.21
C ASP A 287 25.83 29.02 -0.30
N VAL A 288 25.79 28.86 -1.62
CA VAL A 288 26.06 27.58 -2.31
C VAL A 288 27.43 27.05 -1.89
N ARG A 289 28.47 27.90 -1.90
CA ARG A 289 29.83 27.52 -1.52
C ARG A 289 29.90 27.01 -0.08
N VAL A 290 29.26 27.70 0.86
CA VAL A 290 29.27 27.31 2.28
C VAL A 290 28.58 25.96 2.49
N VAL A 291 27.38 25.79 1.95
CA VAL A 291 26.61 24.55 2.07
C VAL A 291 27.34 23.36 1.42
N THR A 292 27.92 23.59 0.24
CA THR A 292 28.71 22.57 -0.47
C THR A 292 29.91 22.12 0.34
N GLU A 293 30.68 23.07 0.87
CA GLU A 293 31.88 22.76 1.65
C GLU A 293 31.56 22.05 2.96
N TYR A 294 30.44 22.43 3.60
CA TYR A 294 29.96 21.78 4.81
C TYR A 294 29.66 20.29 4.57
N LEU A 295 28.80 19.96 3.61
CA LEU A 295 28.44 18.57 3.31
C LEU A 295 29.65 17.76 2.83
N ARG A 296 30.52 18.35 2.00
CA ARG A 296 31.73 17.71 1.49
C ARG A 296 32.70 17.32 2.61
N ARG A 297 32.89 18.21 3.59
CA ARG A 297 33.73 17.94 4.77
C ARG A 297 33.12 16.87 5.65
N ALA A 298 31.81 16.96 5.93
CA ALA A 298 31.11 16.01 6.78
C ALA A 298 31.25 14.58 6.22
N ILE A 299 30.89 14.37 4.95
CA ILE A 299 30.91 13.03 4.35
C ILE A 299 32.33 12.47 4.23
N GLY A 300 33.31 13.32 3.90
CA GLY A 300 34.72 12.93 3.80
C GLY A 300 35.32 12.53 5.16
N ALA A 301 34.97 13.23 6.23
CA ALA A 301 35.45 12.94 7.58
C ALA A 301 34.89 11.62 8.15
N GLN A 302 33.77 11.12 7.61
CA GLN A 302 33.08 9.91 8.08
C GLN A 302 33.13 8.76 7.07
N GLY A 303 34.12 8.76 6.17
CA GLY A 303 34.37 7.63 5.29
C GLY A 303 33.25 7.35 4.27
N GLY A 304 32.52 8.38 3.87
CA GLY A 304 31.49 8.27 2.82
C GLY A 304 30.06 8.02 3.32
N VAL A 305 29.83 7.98 4.64
CA VAL A 305 28.50 7.81 5.24
C VAL A 305 28.22 8.89 6.27
N LEU A 306 26.94 9.24 6.44
CA LEU A 306 26.48 10.31 7.33
C LEU A 306 25.22 9.87 8.09
N GLY A 307 25.01 10.48 9.26
CA GLY A 307 23.71 10.55 9.93
C GLY A 307 23.22 12.00 9.94
N PHE A 308 22.11 12.27 10.63
CA PHE A 308 21.47 13.59 10.65
C PHE A 308 22.35 14.76 11.14
N ALA A 309 23.47 14.47 11.81
CA ALA A 309 24.54 15.43 12.08
C ALA A 309 25.93 14.75 12.07
N PRO A 310 27.03 15.52 11.92
CA PRO A 310 28.37 14.98 11.94
C PRO A 310 28.67 14.19 13.22
N THR A 311 29.48 13.14 13.12
CA THR A 311 29.90 12.24 14.21
C THR A 311 28.79 11.41 14.88
N LEU A 312 27.53 11.65 14.54
CA LEU A 312 26.41 10.81 14.97
C LEU A 312 26.32 9.57 14.09
N LEU A 313 25.63 8.55 14.61
CA LEU A 313 25.47 7.24 13.98
C LEU A 313 24.98 7.38 12.53
N PRO A 314 25.74 6.92 11.52
CA PRO A 314 25.31 6.98 10.15
C PRO A 314 24.12 6.07 9.83
N ASP A 315 23.29 6.52 8.89
CA ASP A 315 22.16 5.75 8.36
C ASP A 315 22.05 5.91 6.84
N ALA A 316 21.31 4.99 6.22
CA ALA A 316 21.18 4.95 4.77
C ALA A 316 20.41 6.15 4.20
N ASP A 317 19.49 6.74 4.97
CA ASP A 317 18.61 7.80 4.48
C ASP A 317 19.37 9.12 4.40
N ASP A 318 19.97 9.55 5.52
CA ASP A 318 20.82 10.75 5.58
C ASP A 318 22.03 10.65 4.65
N THR A 319 22.65 9.47 4.55
CA THR A 319 23.73 9.23 3.59
C THR A 319 23.24 9.42 2.16
N ALA A 320 22.13 8.78 1.78
CA ALA A 320 21.63 8.83 0.41
C ALA A 320 21.20 10.26 0.00
N VAL A 321 20.49 10.98 0.87
CA VAL A 321 20.07 12.35 0.56
C VAL A 321 21.25 13.33 0.56
N SER A 322 22.26 13.11 1.41
CA SER A 322 23.52 13.87 1.33
C SER A 322 24.25 13.65 0.00
N LEU A 323 24.29 12.41 -0.50
CA LEU A 323 24.86 12.10 -1.81
C LEU A 323 24.07 12.75 -2.96
N LEU A 324 22.74 12.81 -2.85
CA LEU A 324 21.87 13.51 -3.80
C LEU A 324 22.14 15.02 -3.80
N ALA A 325 22.19 15.63 -2.62
CA ALA A 325 22.50 17.05 -2.45
C ALA A 325 23.88 17.39 -3.04
N LEU A 326 24.91 16.62 -2.69
CA LEU A 326 26.27 16.81 -3.20
C LEU A 326 26.33 16.65 -4.73
N THR A 327 25.64 15.65 -5.28
CA THR A 327 25.59 15.46 -6.73
C THR A 327 24.90 16.65 -7.42
N ALA A 328 23.81 17.18 -6.85
CA ALA A 328 23.12 18.36 -7.35
C ALA A 328 23.98 19.64 -7.27
N LEU A 329 24.89 19.72 -6.30
CA LEU A 329 25.90 20.78 -6.15
C LEU A 329 27.14 20.56 -7.03
N GLY A 330 27.18 19.51 -7.86
CA GLY A 330 28.31 19.21 -8.75
C GLY A 330 29.50 18.54 -8.06
N VAL A 331 29.32 18.01 -6.84
CA VAL A 331 30.34 17.27 -6.10
C VAL A 331 30.13 15.77 -6.27
N HIS A 332 31.15 15.09 -6.77
CA HIS A 332 31.13 13.64 -6.93
C HIS A 332 31.68 12.93 -5.70
N VAL A 333 30.89 12.01 -5.17
CA VAL A 333 31.25 11.15 -4.03
C VAL A 333 30.98 9.69 -4.39
N ASP A 334 31.85 8.81 -3.95
CA ASP A 334 31.71 7.37 -4.10
C ASP A 334 30.48 6.85 -3.33
N ARG A 335 29.73 5.93 -3.95
CA ARG A 335 28.52 5.32 -3.38
C ARG A 335 28.79 3.94 -2.78
N ALA A 336 29.97 3.37 -2.98
CA ALA A 336 30.34 2.09 -2.38
C ALA A 336 30.17 2.05 -0.84
N PRO A 337 30.50 3.13 -0.08
CA PRO A 337 30.27 3.14 1.37
C PRO A 337 28.80 3.00 1.78
N LEU A 338 27.86 3.58 1.02
CA LEU A 338 26.42 3.40 1.26
C LEU A 338 26.03 1.92 1.14
N ILE A 339 26.60 1.21 0.16
CA ILE A 339 26.32 -0.19 -0.10
C ILE A 339 26.93 -1.08 0.98
N TRP A 340 28.23 -0.93 1.25
CA TRP A 340 28.96 -1.76 2.22
C TRP A 340 28.36 -1.69 3.62
N ASN A 341 27.84 -0.53 3.99
CA ASN A 341 27.16 -0.37 5.26
C ASN A 341 25.76 -0.94 5.15
N PHE A 342 24.90 -0.44 4.27
CA PHE A 342 23.45 -0.60 4.47
C PHE A 342 22.77 -1.68 3.63
N GLU A 343 23.47 -2.30 2.68
CA GLU A 343 22.89 -3.35 1.84
C GLU A 343 22.53 -4.60 2.66
N SER A 344 21.39 -5.20 2.36
CA SER A 344 20.99 -6.53 2.82
C SER A 344 20.62 -7.44 1.65
N SER A 345 20.18 -8.66 1.92
CA SER A 345 19.83 -9.63 0.87
C SER A 345 18.72 -9.14 -0.05
N THR A 346 17.69 -8.47 0.48
CA THR A 346 16.49 -8.12 -0.27
C THR A 346 16.22 -6.62 -0.38
N ARG A 347 16.94 -5.77 0.36
CA ARG A 347 16.67 -4.32 0.48
C ARG A 347 17.85 -3.59 1.13
N PHE A 348 17.75 -2.28 1.32
CA PHE A 348 18.65 -1.51 2.17
C PHE A 348 18.04 -1.30 3.55
N LYS A 349 18.89 -1.39 4.58
CA LYS A 349 18.49 -1.09 5.95
C LYS A 349 18.72 0.39 6.26
N THR A 350 17.83 1.06 6.99
CA THR A 350 18.15 2.42 7.49
C THR A 350 19.32 2.36 8.48
N TYR A 351 19.19 1.49 9.50
CA TYR A 351 20.24 1.21 10.49
C TYR A 351 20.54 -0.29 10.55
N GLN A 352 21.77 -0.69 10.91
CA GLN A 352 22.19 -2.10 10.95
C GLN A 352 21.28 -3.04 11.75
N LEU A 353 20.80 -2.53 12.88
CA LEU A 353 20.06 -3.27 13.90
C LEU A 353 18.55 -2.99 13.86
N GLU A 354 18.04 -2.45 12.76
CA GLU A 354 16.62 -2.13 12.66
C GLU A 354 15.73 -3.39 12.55
N ARG A 355 14.49 -3.27 13.03
CA ARG A 355 13.46 -4.32 12.88
C ARG A 355 12.63 -4.13 11.62
N THR A 356 12.07 -2.94 11.46
CA THR A 356 11.14 -2.60 10.39
C THR A 356 11.89 -1.80 9.33
N PRO A 357 11.85 -2.19 8.05
CA PRO A 357 12.47 -1.40 6.99
C PRO A 357 11.77 -0.06 6.79
N SER A 358 12.48 0.91 6.21
CA SER A 358 11.91 2.17 5.73
C SER A 358 11.76 2.16 4.21
N VAL A 359 10.60 2.61 3.75
CA VAL A 359 10.33 2.80 2.32
C VAL A 359 11.02 4.06 1.82
N SER A 360 10.95 5.16 2.56
CA SER A 360 11.59 6.43 2.18
C SER A 360 13.10 6.26 2.02
N ALA A 361 13.76 5.58 2.96
CA ALA A 361 15.20 5.30 2.88
C ALA A 361 15.56 4.48 1.63
N ASN A 362 14.75 3.48 1.25
CA ASN A 362 15.00 2.71 0.03
C ASN A 362 14.73 3.53 -1.25
N CYS A 363 13.75 4.44 -1.24
CA CYS A 363 13.54 5.40 -2.34
C CYS A 363 14.76 6.33 -2.48
N ASN A 364 15.27 6.86 -1.37
CA ASN A 364 16.42 7.77 -1.37
C ASN A 364 17.71 7.06 -1.78
N VAL A 365 17.95 5.82 -1.32
CA VAL A 365 19.06 4.99 -1.79
C VAL A 365 18.95 4.75 -3.31
N LEU A 366 17.77 4.37 -3.80
CA LEU A 366 17.55 4.16 -5.24
C LEU A 366 17.87 5.44 -6.03
N LEU A 367 17.38 6.60 -5.59
CA LEU A 367 17.69 7.89 -6.21
C LEU A 367 19.20 8.21 -6.18
N ALA A 368 19.88 7.95 -5.06
CA ALA A 368 21.31 8.18 -4.93
C ALA A 368 22.13 7.30 -5.90
N LEU A 369 21.74 6.04 -6.08
CA LEU A 369 22.37 5.15 -7.07
C LEU A 369 22.09 5.60 -8.51
N LEU A 370 20.86 6.00 -8.83
CA LEU A 370 20.44 6.49 -10.16
C LEU A 370 21.04 7.85 -10.56
N THR A 371 21.77 8.49 -9.65
CA THR A 371 22.51 9.74 -9.90
C THR A 371 24.03 9.52 -9.94
N ALA A 372 24.49 8.27 -9.85
CA ALA A 372 25.90 7.92 -10.02
C ALA A 372 26.44 8.32 -11.40
N GLN A 373 27.74 8.64 -11.47
CA GLN A 373 28.43 8.89 -12.74
C GLN A 373 28.41 7.65 -13.63
N ASP A 374 28.74 6.50 -13.04
CA ASP A 374 28.58 5.18 -13.64
C ASP A 374 27.45 4.49 -12.87
N VAL A 375 26.26 4.46 -13.48
CA VAL A 375 25.07 3.87 -12.87
C VAL A 375 25.03 2.35 -13.09
N ASP A 376 25.66 1.86 -14.16
CA ASP A 376 25.61 0.46 -14.57
C ASP A 376 26.37 -0.45 -13.60
N GLN A 377 27.38 0.08 -12.91
CA GLN A 377 28.07 -0.63 -11.83
C GLN A 377 27.14 -1.04 -10.66
N TYR A 378 25.97 -0.41 -10.53
CA TYR A 378 25.02 -0.63 -9.42
C TYR A 378 23.72 -1.32 -9.84
N VAL A 379 23.65 -1.93 -11.04
CA VAL A 379 22.43 -2.63 -11.51
C VAL A 379 21.87 -3.62 -10.48
N PRO A 380 22.65 -4.50 -9.84
CA PRO A 380 22.11 -5.44 -8.86
C PRO A 380 21.47 -4.75 -7.64
N GLN A 381 22.07 -3.64 -7.18
CA GLN A 381 21.58 -2.85 -6.05
C GLN A 381 20.32 -2.07 -6.42
N ILE A 382 20.29 -1.50 -7.63
CA ILE A 382 19.14 -0.79 -8.19
C ILE A 382 17.96 -1.77 -8.33
N GLU A 383 18.19 -2.94 -8.93
CA GLU A 383 17.15 -3.97 -9.09
C GLU A 383 16.61 -4.44 -7.73
N LYS A 384 17.48 -4.61 -6.74
CA LYS A 384 17.09 -4.97 -5.38
C LYS A 384 16.20 -3.91 -4.75
N ALA A 385 16.60 -2.64 -4.81
CA ALA A 385 15.82 -1.54 -4.23
C ALA A 385 14.44 -1.41 -4.91
N VAL A 386 14.38 -1.42 -6.25
CA VAL A 386 13.11 -1.31 -6.97
C VAL A 386 12.20 -2.51 -6.73
N LYS A 387 12.72 -3.75 -6.71
CA LYS A 387 11.90 -4.94 -6.39
C LYS A 387 11.34 -4.90 -4.96
N PHE A 388 12.11 -4.41 -4.00
CA PHE A 388 11.60 -4.17 -2.63
C PHE A 388 10.46 -3.14 -2.62
N LEU A 389 10.62 -2.03 -3.34
CA LEU A 389 9.60 -0.98 -3.42
C LEU A 389 8.33 -1.48 -4.14
N CYS A 390 8.48 -2.17 -5.28
CA CYS A 390 7.38 -2.75 -6.04
C CYS A 390 6.60 -3.78 -5.23
N SER A 391 7.29 -4.72 -4.57
CA SER A 391 6.64 -5.73 -3.73
C SER A 391 5.92 -5.11 -2.53
N THR A 392 6.49 -4.08 -1.91
CA THR A 392 5.87 -3.37 -0.78
C THR A 392 4.61 -2.63 -1.22
N TRP A 393 4.64 -1.98 -2.39
CA TRP A 393 3.47 -1.33 -2.98
C TRP A 393 2.37 -2.35 -3.35
N ASN A 394 2.73 -3.40 -4.09
CA ASN A 394 1.77 -4.40 -4.56
C ASN A 394 1.12 -5.18 -3.41
N ALA A 395 1.77 -5.29 -2.25
CA ALA A 395 1.19 -5.85 -1.03
C ALA A 395 0.34 -4.86 -0.22
N ASN A 396 0.18 -3.61 -0.68
CA ASN A 396 -0.44 -2.50 0.04
C ASN A 396 0.19 -2.25 1.44
N LYS A 397 1.52 -2.39 1.52
CA LYS A 397 2.32 -2.21 2.74
C LYS A 397 3.25 -1.00 2.67
N LEU A 398 2.98 -0.07 1.74
CA LEU A 398 3.78 1.14 1.54
C LEU A 398 3.48 2.17 2.63
N GLN A 399 3.96 1.89 3.84
CA GLN A 399 3.88 2.80 4.98
C GLN A 399 5.30 3.03 5.50
N ASP A 400 5.68 4.29 5.61
CA ASP A 400 6.98 4.66 6.14
C ASP A 400 6.91 4.90 7.67
N LYS A 401 8.02 4.67 8.35
CA LYS A 401 8.14 4.79 9.81
C LYS A 401 8.67 6.16 10.27
N TRP A 402 9.04 7.04 9.33
CA TRP A 402 9.60 8.37 9.61
C TRP A 402 8.65 9.52 9.27
N ASN A 403 7.57 9.27 8.51
CA ASN A 403 6.58 10.28 8.16
C ASN A 403 5.14 9.71 8.10
N LEU A 404 4.17 10.40 8.71
CA LEU A 404 2.75 10.02 8.74
C LEU A 404 1.98 10.32 7.44
N ALA A 405 2.51 11.18 6.56
CA ALA A 405 1.88 11.50 5.30
C ALA A 405 2.20 10.42 4.25
N ALA A 406 1.17 9.74 3.76
CA ALA A 406 1.32 8.82 2.63
C ALA A 406 1.82 9.58 1.38
N GLU A 407 1.41 10.84 1.21
CA GLU A 407 1.81 11.71 0.10
C GLU A 407 3.33 11.89 0.03
N TYR A 408 4.02 11.96 1.17
CA TYR A 408 5.48 12.04 1.23
C TYR A 408 6.13 10.79 0.62
N THR A 409 5.69 9.62 1.07
CA THR A 409 6.22 8.34 0.60
C THR A 409 5.89 8.10 -0.88
N TYR A 410 4.68 8.47 -1.29
CA TYR A 410 4.22 8.36 -2.68
C TYR A 410 5.01 9.29 -3.62
N MET A 411 5.32 10.50 -3.17
CA MET A 411 6.16 11.45 -3.91
C MET A 411 7.57 10.88 -4.12
N LEU A 412 8.21 10.34 -3.07
CA LEU A 412 9.54 9.73 -3.18
C LEU A 412 9.53 8.53 -4.13
N LEU A 413 8.52 7.67 -4.04
CA LEU A 413 8.39 6.52 -4.94
C LEU A 413 8.19 6.98 -6.40
N ALA A 414 7.29 7.93 -6.66
CA ALA A 414 7.09 8.47 -8.00
C ALA A 414 8.37 9.10 -8.58
N SER A 415 9.11 9.85 -7.77
CA SER A 415 10.39 10.46 -8.15
C SER A 415 11.43 9.39 -8.51
N ALA A 416 11.60 8.37 -7.66
CA ALA A 416 12.55 7.28 -7.87
C ALA A 416 12.24 6.45 -9.12
N LEU A 417 10.97 6.10 -9.32
CA LEU A 417 10.52 5.32 -10.48
C LEU A 417 10.58 6.11 -11.79
N TYR A 418 10.23 7.40 -11.76
CA TYR A 418 10.44 8.31 -12.89
C TYR A 418 11.94 8.38 -13.26
N ARG A 419 12.80 8.56 -12.25
CA ARG A 419 14.26 8.65 -12.47
C ARG A 419 14.82 7.35 -13.03
N LEU A 420 14.35 6.19 -12.56
CA LEU A 420 14.72 4.88 -13.07
C LEU A 420 14.45 4.78 -14.57
N LEU A 421 13.21 5.09 -14.99
CA LEU A 421 12.83 5.08 -16.40
C LEU A 421 13.65 6.10 -17.22
N SER A 422 13.92 7.27 -16.65
CA SER A 422 14.72 8.30 -17.31
C SER A 422 16.16 7.85 -17.58
N VAL A 423 16.78 7.17 -16.62
CA VAL A 423 18.14 6.62 -16.79
C VAL A 423 18.13 5.48 -17.80
N TYR A 424 17.13 4.60 -17.73
CA TYR A 424 16.94 3.52 -18.68
C TYR A 424 16.78 4.04 -20.12
N ALA A 425 15.94 5.07 -20.32
CA ALA A 425 15.73 5.70 -21.63
C ALA A 425 17.01 6.34 -22.19
N ASN A 426 17.96 6.73 -21.34
CA ASN A 426 19.23 7.31 -21.77
C ASN A 426 20.29 6.26 -22.17
N GLY A 427 19.95 4.97 -22.17
CA GLY A 427 20.82 3.88 -22.65
C GLY A 427 21.61 3.13 -21.57
N SER A 428 21.39 3.43 -20.29
CA SER A 428 21.92 2.67 -19.16
C SER A 428 20.90 1.64 -18.64
N LEU A 429 21.31 0.80 -17.69
CA LEU A 429 20.49 -0.22 -17.02
C LEU A 429 19.97 -1.32 -17.96
N GLY A 430 20.71 -1.62 -19.04
CA GLY A 430 20.32 -2.64 -20.02
C GLY A 430 20.22 -4.07 -19.44
N GLU A 431 20.91 -4.34 -18.32
CA GLU A 431 20.87 -5.63 -17.61
C GLU A 431 19.72 -5.72 -16.59
N LEU A 432 18.98 -4.64 -16.35
CA LEU A 432 17.85 -4.63 -15.42
C LEU A 432 16.71 -5.53 -15.95
N ALA A 433 16.09 -6.31 -15.06
CA ALA A 433 14.99 -7.18 -15.43
C ALA A 433 13.88 -6.44 -16.21
N ALA A 434 13.57 -6.92 -17.42
CA ALA A 434 12.61 -6.27 -18.31
C ALA A 434 11.20 -6.16 -17.69
N GLU A 435 10.78 -7.13 -16.86
CA GLU A 435 9.50 -7.10 -16.16
C GLU A 435 9.38 -5.89 -15.22
N VAL A 436 10.47 -5.52 -14.54
CA VAL A 436 10.51 -4.35 -13.65
C VAL A 436 10.22 -3.08 -14.44
N VAL A 437 10.93 -2.87 -15.55
CA VAL A 437 10.84 -1.64 -16.35
C VAL A 437 9.55 -1.56 -17.16
N LYS A 438 9.11 -2.69 -17.74
CA LYS A 438 8.00 -2.72 -18.70
C LYS A 438 6.64 -2.99 -18.07
N MET A 439 6.60 -3.60 -16.88
CA MET A 439 5.36 -4.03 -16.22
C MET A 439 5.19 -3.41 -14.85
N ASP A 440 6.06 -3.74 -13.89
CA ASP A 440 5.84 -3.36 -12.48
C ASP A 440 5.92 -1.84 -12.28
N VAL A 441 6.98 -1.20 -12.76
CA VAL A 441 7.18 0.26 -12.61
C VAL A 441 6.03 1.06 -13.26
N PRO A 442 5.62 0.81 -14.51
CA PRO A 442 4.52 1.54 -15.14
C PRO A 442 3.16 1.36 -14.46
N ILE A 443 2.84 0.14 -13.99
CA ILE A 443 1.60 -0.14 -13.25
C ILE A 443 1.57 0.69 -11.96
N ILE A 444 2.67 0.73 -11.23
CA ILE A 444 2.77 1.50 -9.99
C ILE A 444 2.65 3.01 -10.27
N LEU A 445 3.29 3.52 -11.32
CA LEU A 445 3.22 4.92 -11.69
C LEU A 445 1.78 5.38 -12.05
N VAL A 446 1.02 4.57 -12.79
CA VAL A 446 -0.39 4.90 -13.09
C VAL A 446 -1.26 4.83 -11.83
N GLN A 447 -1.01 3.85 -10.94
CA GLN A 447 -1.74 3.73 -9.68
C GLN A 447 -1.43 4.89 -8.72
N LEU A 448 -0.17 5.32 -8.62
CA LEU A 448 0.23 6.51 -7.85
C LEU A 448 -0.47 7.76 -8.35
N LEU A 449 -0.47 7.99 -9.68
CA LEU A 449 -1.15 9.12 -10.29
C LEU A 449 -2.67 9.05 -10.06
N SER A 450 -3.28 7.88 -10.21
CA SER A 450 -4.70 7.64 -9.97
C SER A 450 -5.10 7.97 -8.53
N ARG A 451 -4.34 7.46 -7.54
CA ARG A 451 -4.57 7.73 -6.11
C ARG A 451 -4.39 9.21 -5.77
N ALA A 452 -3.35 9.86 -6.32
CA ALA A 452 -3.12 11.28 -6.10
C ALA A 452 -4.32 12.11 -6.60
N LEU A 453 -4.75 11.90 -7.85
CA LEU A 453 -5.85 12.65 -8.47
C LEU A 453 -7.19 12.40 -7.77
N CYS A 454 -7.46 11.17 -7.33
CA CYS A 454 -8.68 10.84 -6.59
C CYS A 454 -8.69 11.43 -5.17
N GLY A 455 -7.52 11.58 -4.56
CA GLY A 455 -7.36 12.14 -3.21
C GLY A 455 -7.43 13.67 -3.14
N GLN A 456 -7.40 14.37 -4.28
CA GLN A 456 -7.44 15.84 -4.31
C GLN A 456 -8.80 16.37 -3.88
N GLN A 457 -8.80 17.29 -2.92
CA GLN A 457 -10.01 17.97 -2.46
C GLN A 457 -10.48 19.05 -3.45
N GLY A 458 -11.72 19.53 -3.29
CA GLY A 458 -12.33 20.52 -4.18
C GLY A 458 -11.58 21.86 -4.27
N ASP A 459 -10.88 22.23 -3.20
CA ASP A 459 -10.03 23.42 -3.10
C ASP A 459 -8.63 23.25 -3.71
N GLY A 460 -8.30 22.04 -4.16
CA GLY A 460 -7.00 21.68 -4.73
C GLY A 460 -5.99 21.09 -3.74
N SER A 461 -6.34 21.02 -2.45
CA SER A 461 -5.45 20.55 -1.39
C SER A 461 -5.51 19.03 -1.18
N TRP A 462 -4.54 18.52 -0.41
CA TRP A 462 -4.61 17.22 0.24
C TRP A 462 -4.66 17.42 1.75
N GLY A 463 -5.79 17.05 2.35
CA GLY A 463 -5.99 17.16 3.79
C GLY A 463 -6.07 18.60 4.32
N GLY A 464 -6.28 19.61 3.47
CA GLY A 464 -6.19 21.03 3.88
C GLY A 464 -4.80 21.44 4.37
N SER A 465 -3.77 20.67 4.05
CA SER A 465 -2.40 20.86 4.56
C SER A 465 -1.49 21.39 3.47
N VAL A 466 -0.74 22.46 3.76
CA VAL A 466 0.27 23.01 2.84
C VAL A 466 1.40 21.99 2.59
N GLU A 467 1.87 21.30 3.63
CA GLU A 467 2.97 20.34 3.53
C GLU A 467 2.56 19.11 2.71
N ARG A 468 1.40 18.50 3.00
CA ARG A 468 0.86 17.36 2.24
C ARG A 468 0.55 17.73 0.78
N THR A 469 -0.03 18.91 0.57
CA THR A 469 -0.31 19.41 -0.80
C THR A 469 0.97 19.61 -1.59
N SER A 470 2.05 20.05 -0.94
CA SER A 470 3.37 20.19 -1.58
C SER A 470 3.91 18.83 -2.04
N TYR A 471 3.81 17.78 -1.21
CA TYR A 471 4.19 16.42 -1.59
C TYR A 471 3.39 15.90 -2.77
N ALA A 472 2.06 16.06 -2.74
CA ALA A 472 1.18 15.61 -3.81
C ALA A 472 1.42 16.39 -5.13
N ALA A 473 1.67 17.69 -5.06
CA ALA A 473 2.01 18.50 -6.23
C ALA A 473 3.33 18.04 -6.88
N LEU A 474 4.35 17.73 -6.07
CA LEU A 474 5.61 17.19 -6.56
C LEU A 474 5.44 15.80 -7.19
N LEU A 475 4.65 14.91 -6.57
CA LEU A 475 4.29 13.62 -7.15
C LEU A 475 3.68 13.79 -8.55
N ILE A 476 2.66 14.63 -8.67
CA ILE A 476 1.97 14.88 -9.95
C ILE A 476 2.96 15.50 -10.96
N SER A 477 3.85 16.38 -10.51
CA SER A 477 4.87 16.97 -11.38
C SER A 477 5.86 15.92 -11.90
N TYR A 478 6.30 14.94 -11.09
CA TYR A 478 7.14 13.84 -11.57
C TYR A 478 6.37 12.95 -12.54
N ALA A 479 5.10 12.63 -12.24
CA ALA A 479 4.27 11.85 -13.13
C ALA A 479 4.07 12.54 -14.49
N LEU A 480 3.85 13.86 -14.54
CA LEU A 480 3.66 14.62 -15.77
C LEU A 480 4.87 14.63 -16.73
N LYS A 481 6.06 14.27 -16.23
CA LYS A 481 7.26 14.12 -17.06
C LYS A 481 7.26 12.85 -17.91
N LEU A 482 6.40 11.88 -17.60
CA LEU A 482 6.22 10.62 -18.35
C LEU A 482 5.36 10.86 -19.61
N PRO A 483 5.47 10.00 -20.64
CA PRO A 483 4.79 10.17 -21.93
C PRO A 483 3.33 9.70 -21.89
N TRP A 484 2.52 10.31 -21.02
CA TRP A 484 1.10 9.96 -20.86
C TRP A 484 0.26 10.34 -22.09
N PRO A 485 -0.80 9.57 -22.39
CA PRO A 485 -1.84 10.00 -23.33
C PRO A 485 -2.40 11.38 -22.96
N ALA A 486 -2.71 12.19 -23.98
CA ALA A 486 -3.13 13.59 -23.80
C ALA A 486 -4.30 13.79 -22.82
N ALA A 487 -5.26 12.86 -22.77
CA ALA A 487 -6.38 12.93 -21.84
C ALA A 487 -5.94 12.81 -20.37
N ILE A 488 -5.01 11.91 -20.06
CA ILE A 488 -4.45 11.75 -18.71
C ILE A 488 -3.60 12.97 -18.35
N ARG A 489 -2.76 13.42 -19.28
CA ARG A 489 -1.94 14.63 -19.12
C ARG A 489 -2.80 15.83 -18.75
N GLN A 490 -3.90 16.08 -19.47
CA GLN A 490 -4.80 17.20 -19.21
C GLN A 490 -5.40 17.15 -17.79
N HIS A 491 -5.81 15.97 -17.31
CA HIS A 491 -6.34 15.82 -15.95
C HIS A 491 -5.27 16.08 -14.89
N ALA A 492 -4.06 15.54 -15.09
CA ALA A 492 -2.96 15.75 -14.17
C ALA A 492 -2.46 17.21 -14.15
N GLU A 493 -2.43 17.90 -15.30
CA GLU A 493 -2.11 19.33 -15.38
C GLU A 493 -3.15 20.19 -14.65
N ALA A 494 -4.44 19.86 -14.80
CA ALA A 494 -5.51 20.55 -14.07
C ALA A 494 -5.38 20.34 -12.55
N ALA A 495 -5.07 19.12 -12.12
CA ALA A 495 -4.85 18.81 -10.70
C ALA A 495 -3.63 19.56 -10.14
N LEU A 496 -2.51 19.57 -10.86
CA LEU A 496 -1.31 20.32 -10.46
C LEU A 496 -1.57 21.82 -10.38
N SER A 497 -2.32 22.37 -11.34
CA SER A 497 -2.69 23.80 -11.35
C SER A 497 -3.51 24.19 -10.11
N LYS A 498 -4.50 23.37 -9.73
CA LYS A 498 -5.27 23.57 -8.49
C LYS A 498 -4.40 23.48 -7.24
N ALA A 499 -3.50 22.49 -7.18
CA ALA A 499 -2.58 22.33 -6.06
C ALA A 499 -1.68 23.57 -5.91
N LYS A 500 -1.09 24.06 -7.00
CA LYS A 500 -0.28 25.28 -6.99
C LYS A 500 -1.08 26.52 -6.62
N ALA A 501 -2.34 26.63 -7.05
CA ALA A 501 -3.22 27.72 -6.67
C ALA A 501 -3.50 27.71 -5.15
N TYR A 502 -3.77 26.53 -4.57
CA TYR A 502 -3.92 26.36 -3.13
C TYR A 502 -2.65 26.78 -2.38
N LEU A 503 -1.48 26.28 -2.80
CA LEU A 503 -0.20 26.62 -2.18
C LEU A 503 0.10 28.13 -2.26
N ALA A 504 -0.11 28.76 -3.42
CA ALA A 504 0.09 30.19 -3.58
C ALA A 504 -0.84 31.02 -2.67
N ALA A 505 -2.08 30.57 -2.47
CA ALA A 505 -3.04 31.22 -1.59
C ALA A 505 -2.68 31.12 -0.10
N HIS A 506 -1.89 30.11 0.29
CA HIS A 506 -1.44 29.86 1.67
C HIS A 506 0.08 30.05 1.82
N SER A 507 0.63 31.03 1.10
CA SER A 507 2.08 31.31 1.09
C SER A 507 2.60 31.87 2.42
N ASP A 508 1.74 32.42 3.25
CA ASP A 508 2.00 32.86 4.62
C ASP A 508 2.17 31.69 5.60
N GLU A 509 1.58 30.53 5.30
CA GLU A 509 1.70 29.30 6.09
C GLU A 509 2.85 28.38 5.65
N ARG A 510 3.65 28.78 4.66
CA ARG A 510 4.64 27.92 4.00
C ARG A 510 5.70 27.31 4.93
N ALA A 511 6.01 27.99 6.03
CA ALA A 511 7.01 27.55 7.02
C ALA A 511 6.35 27.10 8.34
N THR A 512 5.03 26.94 8.39
CA THR A 512 4.33 26.50 9.61
C THR A 512 4.67 25.05 9.95
N GLY A 513 4.68 24.20 8.92
CA GLY A 513 4.87 22.75 9.04
C GLY A 513 3.74 22.03 9.79
N ASP A 514 3.60 20.75 9.51
CA ASP A 514 2.67 19.86 10.18
C ASP A 514 3.40 18.84 11.05
N TYR A 515 2.71 18.31 12.06
CA TYR A 515 3.23 17.21 12.88
C TYR A 515 3.18 15.90 12.08
N LEU A 516 4.08 15.75 11.11
CA LEU A 516 4.13 14.62 10.19
C LEU A 516 5.35 13.73 10.41
N TRP A 517 6.45 14.31 10.86
CA TRP A 517 7.70 13.57 11.05
C TRP A 517 7.67 12.79 12.37
N ILE A 518 8.18 11.57 12.35
CA ILE A 518 8.07 10.60 13.45
C ILE A 518 9.44 10.42 14.12
N GLU A 519 9.47 10.61 15.44
CA GLU A 519 10.60 10.24 16.32
C GLU A 519 10.02 9.49 17.55
N LYS A 520 10.36 9.87 18.79
CA LYS A 520 9.71 9.43 20.04
C LYS A 520 8.28 9.93 20.07
N VAL A 521 8.10 11.19 19.70
CA VAL A 521 6.83 11.86 19.43
C VAL A 521 6.89 12.51 18.06
N THR A 522 5.75 12.81 17.46
CA THR A 522 5.75 13.56 16.20
C THR A 522 6.28 14.98 16.37
N TYR A 523 6.95 15.49 15.33
CA TYR A 523 7.50 16.84 15.30
C TYR A 523 7.21 17.54 13.97
N LYS A 524 7.24 18.87 13.99
CA LYS A 524 7.21 19.73 12.81
C LYS A 524 8.62 20.06 12.35
N LEU A 525 8.75 20.31 11.05
CA LEU A 525 10.01 20.74 10.45
C LEU A 525 9.82 21.94 9.50
N PRO A 526 9.66 23.16 10.07
CA PRO A 526 9.41 24.41 9.34
C PRO A 526 10.29 24.62 8.10
N THR A 527 11.60 24.38 8.23
CA THR A 527 12.56 24.58 7.15
C THR A 527 12.31 23.66 5.96
N LEU A 528 11.97 22.38 6.21
CA LEU A 528 11.65 21.47 5.12
C LEU A 528 10.25 21.71 4.56
N ALA A 529 9.26 22.07 5.39
CA ALA A 529 7.94 22.46 4.91
C ALA A 529 8.03 23.63 3.91
N GLU A 530 8.86 24.63 4.21
CA GLU A 530 9.13 25.74 3.29
C GLU A 530 9.84 25.26 2.00
N ALA A 531 10.86 24.41 2.12
CA ALA A 531 11.56 23.87 0.96
C ALA A 531 10.64 23.09 0.01
N TYR A 532 9.78 22.23 0.55
CA TYR A 532 8.80 21.47 -0.23
C TYR A 532 7.73 22.37 -0.86
N HIS A 533 7.26 23.39 -0.14
CA HIS A 533 6.33 24.38 -0.67
C HIS A 533 6.92 25.12 -1.88
N LEU A 534 8.14 25.65 -1.73
CA LEU A 534 8.85 26.34 -2.82
C LEU A 534 9.12 25.41 -4.00
N ALA A 535 9.56 24.18 -3.72
CA ALA A 535 9.78 23.17 -4.74
C ALA A 535 8.51 22.85 -5.51
N ALA A 536 7.37 22.66 -4.82
CA ALA A 536 6.09 22.39 -5.46
C ALA A 536 5.63 23.53 -6.37
N LEU A 537 5.78 24.80 -5.94
CA LEU A 537 5.47 25.96 -6.76
C LEU A 537 6.37 26.05 -8.00
N ASN A 538 7.67 25.78 -7.85
CA ASN A 538 8.65 25.84 -8.94
C ASN A 538 8.59 24.63 -9.89
N ALA A 539 8.08 23.48 -9.43
CA ALA A 539 8.15 22.22 -10.15
C ALA A 539 7.62 22.33 -11.58
N SER A 540 8.47 22.01 -12.56
CA SER A 540 8.12 22.05 -13.98
C SER A 540 7.52 20.71 -14.42
N PRO A 541 6.30 20.70 -15.01
CA PRO A 541 5.69 19.50 -15.56
C PRO A 541 6.19 19.17 -16.98
N LYS A 542 7.26 19.83 -17.45
CA LYS A 542 7.74 19.68 -18.82
C LYS A 542 8.23 18.26 -19.06
N GLU A 543 7.58 17.60 -20.02
CA GLU A 543 7.99 16.30 -20.53
C GLU A 543 9.39 16.38 -21.16
N GLN A 544 10.19 15.34 -20.90
CA GLN A 544 11.49 15.14 -21.56
C GLN A 544 11.34 14.25 -22.80
N SER A 545 12.36 14.20 -23.64
CA SER A 545 12.39 13.24 -24.74
C SER A 545 12.54 11.82 -24.21
N TRP A 546 11.73 10.89 -24.71
CA TRP A 546 11.75 9.48 -24.35
C TRP A 546 12.16 8.63 -25.55
N THR A 547 12.72 7.44 -25.30
CA THR A 547 12.96 6.46 -26.37
C THR A 547 11.63 5.87 -26.82
N SER A 548 11.57 5.41 -28.07
CA SER A 548 10.36 4.76 -28.59
C SER A 548 9.93 3.54 -27.76
N GLU A 549 10.88 2.85 -27.12
CA GLU A 549 10.57 1.76 -26.19
C GLU A 549 9.78 2.25 -24.97
N VAL A 550 10.23 3.33 -24.30
CA VAL A 550 9.53 3.87 -23.14
C VAL A 550 8.22 4.54 -23.54
N GLU A 551 8.17 5.22 -24.68
CA GLU A 551 6.92 5.78 -25.22
C GLU A 551 5.85 4.70 -25.42
N GLN A 552 6.20 3.55 -26.00
CA GLN A 552 5.28 2.43 -26.23
C GLN A 552 4.72 1.81 -24.94
N ILE A 553 5.46 1.89 -23.83
CA ILE A 553 4.97 1.43 -22.52
C ILE A 553 3.73 2.22 -22.10
N PHE A 554 3.76 3.55 -22.24
CA PHE A 554 2.66 4.43 -21.80
C PHE A 554 1.63 4.71 -22.90
N GLN A 555 2.00 4.54 -24.17
CA GLN A 555 1.07 4.70 -25.28
C GLN A 555 0.19 3.46 -25.45
N THR A 556 -1.08 3.73 -25.74
CA THR A 556 -2.07 2.71 -26.03
C THR A 556 -1.95 2.29 -27.50
N ASP A 557 -1.80 1.00 -27.79
CA ASP A 557 -1.68 0.48 -29.18
C ASP A 557 -2.94 0.74 -30.02
N ASN A 558 -4.09 1.01 -29.38
CA ASN A 558 -5.34 1.33 -30.05
C ASN A 558 -6.19 2.34 -29.25
N THR A 559 -5.86 3.63 -29.37
CA THR A 559 -6.54 4.73 -28.67
C THR A 559 -8.05 4.76 -28.93
N THR A 560 -8.50 4.26 -30.09
CA THR A 560 -9.93 4.15 -30.41
C THR A 560 -10.62 3.07 -29.58
N LYS A 561 -9.95 1.92 -29.36
CA LYS A 561 -10.45 0.84 -28.49
C LYS A 561 -10.56 1.32 -27.05
N SER A 562 -9.54 1.99 -26.52
CA SER A 562 -9.53 2.53 -25.14
C SER A 562 -10.66 3.54 -24.92
N LYS A 563 -10.87 4.47 -25.87
CA LYS A 563 -12.00 5.42 -25.82
C LYS A 563 -13.36 4.73 -25.85
N LYS A 564 -13.53 3.71 -26.69
CA LYS A 564 -14.77 2.92 -26.74
C LYS A 564 -14.99 2.16 -25.44
N MET A 565 -13.93 1.64 -24.83
CA MET A 565 -14.00 0.97 -23.54
C MET A 565 -14.44 1.94 -22.43
N ALA A 566 -13.84 3.14 -22.36
CA ALA A 566 -14.25 4.19 -21.43
C ALA A 566 -15.72 4.57 -21.58
N GLN A 567 -16.17 4.77 -22.82
CA GLN A 567 -17.57 5.11 -23.11
C GLN A 567 -18.55 3.99 -22.77
N PHE A 568 -18.14 2.73 -22.94
CA PHE A 568 -18.96 1.58 -22.59
C PHE A 568 -19.07 1.43 -21.08
N PHE A 569 -17.94 1.36 -20.36
CA PHE A 569 -17.91 1.15 -18.92
C PHE A 569 -18.53 2.32 -18.13
N SER A 570 -18.36 3.57 -18.57
CA SER A 570 -18.99 4.74 -17.92
C SER A 570 -20.51 4.76 -17.94
N ARG A 571 -21.15 3.95 -18.80
CA ARG A 571 -22.61 3.83 -18.86
C ARG A 571 -23.15 2.73 -17.95
N LEU A 572 -22.29 1.84 -17.47
CA LEU A 572 -22.70 0.73 -16.61
C LEU A 572 -23.07 1.27 -15.22
N PRO A 573 -24.23 0.87 -14.64
CA PRO A 573 -24.74 1.40 -13.38
C PRO A 573 -23.72 1.54 -12.25
N LEU A 574 -22.85 0.53 -12.03
CA LEU A 574 -21.85 0.56 -10.96
C LEU A 574 -20.77 1.64 -11.13
N LEU A 575 -20.57 2.14 -12.35
CA LEU A 575 -19.48 3.04 -12.70
C LEU A 575 -19.95 4.45 -13.08
N GLN A 576 -21.26 4.73 -13.00
CA GLN A 576 -21.82 6.05 -13.35
C GLN A 576 -21.26 7.20 -12.50
N GLY A 577 -20.85 6.91 -11.26
CA GLY A 577 -20.24 7.88 -10.35
C GLY A 577 -18.73 8.09 -10.53
N LEU A 578 -18.07 7.27 -11.37
CA LEU A 578 -16.62 7.35 -11.54
C LEU A 578 -16.26 8.54 -12.43
N SER A 579 -15.36 9.40 -11.95
CA SER A 579 -14.96 10.60 -12.70
C SER A 579 -14.25 10.22 -14.01
N GLY A 580 -14.33 11.09 -15.03
CA GLY A 580 -13.67 10.86 -16.31
C GLY A 580 -12.16 10.65 -16.19
N ALA A 581 -11.51 11.34 -15.25
CA ALA A 581 -10.09 11.16 -14.96
C ALA A 581 -9.78 9.76 -14.39
N SER A 582 -10.58 9.32 -13.41
CA SER A 582 -10.40 7.99 -12.78
C SER A 582 -10.68 6.87 -13.78
N MET A 583 -11.70 7.01 -14.63
CA MET A 583 -11.99 6.08 -15.71
C MET A 583 -10.83 5.98 -16.71
N ALA A 584 -10.24 7.11 -17.13
CA ALA A 584 -9.12 7.13 -18.06
C ALA A 584 -7.87 6.45 -17.47
N LEU A 585 -7.56 6.71 -16.20
CA LEU A 585 -6.42 6.10 -15.50
C LEU A 585 -6.64 4.61 -15.25
N ALA A 586 -7.85 4.19 -14.85
CA ALA A 586 -8.19 2.78 -14.67
C ALA A 586 -8.06 1.99 -15.98
N ILE A 587 -8.42 2.59 -17.12
CA ILE A 587 -8.24 1.95 -18.43
C ILE A 587 -6.77 1.87 -18.82
N GLN A 588 -5.99 2.91 -18.54
CA GLN A 588 -4.55 2.88 -18.77
C GLN A 588 -3.86 1.78 -17.93
N GLU A 589 -4.25 1.65 -16.66
CA GLU A 589 -3.81 0.56 -15.79
C GLU A 589 -4.23 -0.82 -16.32
N ALA A 590 -5.48 -0.94 -16.78
CA ALA A 590 -6.01 -2.16 -17.35
C ALA A 590 -5.25 -2.63 -18.59
N GLU A 591 -4.78 -1.72 -19.44
CA GLU A 591 -3.97 -2.06 -20.61
C GLU A 591 -2.62 -2.67 -20.24
N LEU A 592 -1.97 -2.16 -19.19
CA LEU A 592 -0.72 -2.73 -18.67
C LEU A 592 -0.95 -4.14 -18.11
N TYR A 593 -2.02 -4.35 -17.35
CA TYR A 593 -2.39 -5.69 -16.89
C TYR A 593 -2.81 -6.63 -18.02
N ALA A 594 -3.47 -6.14 -19.07
CA ALA A 594 -3.81 -6.96 -20.23
C ALA A 594 -2.56 -7.50 -20.93
N ARG A 595 -1.51 -6.67 -21.06
CA ARG A 595 -0.19 -7.12 -21.57
C ARG A 595 0.42 -8.20 -20.66
N ARG A 596 0.24 -8.08 -19.34
CA ARG A 596 0.72 -9.08 -18.36
C ARG A 596 -0.03 -10.39 -18.49
N LEU A 597 -1.36 -10.35 -18.56
CA LEU A 597 -2.19 -11.54 -18.77
C LEU A 597 -1.83 -12.26 -20.07
N GLN A 598 -1.56 -11.52 -21.14
CA GLN A 598 -1.19 -12.11 -22.43
C GLN A 598 0.03 -13.04 -22.35
N GLN A 599 0.98 -12.73 -21.46
CA GLN A 599 2.22 -13.51 -21.26
C GLN A 599 1.97 -14.87 -20.58
N VAL A 600 0.94 -14.95 -19.73
CA VAL A 600 0.61 -16.16 -18.94
C VAL A 600 -0.62 -16.91 -19.48
N ARG A 601 -1.27 -16.40 -20.53
CA ARG A 601 -2.56 -16.92 -21.01
C ARG A 601 -2.50 -18.39 -21.48
N LEU A 602 -1.34 -18.91 -21.86
CA LEU A 602 -1.19 -20.27 -22.37
C LEU A 602 -0.54 -21.23 -21.37
N ASP A 603 -0.30 -20.79 -20.13
CA ASP A 603 0.45 -21.57 -19.14
C ASP A 603 -0.26 -22.86 -18.73
N ILE A 604 -1.60 -22.88 -18.80
CA ILE A 604 -2.44 -24.02 -18.40
C ILE A 604 -3.23 -24.57 -19.58
N PHE A 605 -4.01 -23.72 -20.25
CA PHE A 605 -4.84 -24.10 -21.37
C PHE A 605 -4.16 -23.67 -22.68
N LEU A 606 -3.89 -24.63 -23.58
CA LEU A 606 -3.44 -24.36 -24.96
C LEU A 606 -4.61 -23.85 -25.80
N ARG A 607 -5.09 -22.65 -25.45
CA ARG A 607 -6.35 -22.10 -25.93
C ARG A 607 -6.36 -21.83 -27.44
N ASP A 608 -5.20 -21.56 -28.03
CA ASP A 608 -5.06 -21.34 -29.47
C ASP A 608 -5.32 -22.63 -30.30
N ASP A 609 -5.28 -23.80 -29.67
CA ASP A 609 -5.62 -25.09 -30.29
C ASP A 609 -7.12 -25.44 -30.20
N MET A 610 -7.90 -24.67 -29.42
CA MET A 610 -9.35 -24.86 -29.28
C MET A 610 -10.12 -24.18 -30.42
N PRO A 611 -11.25 -24.73 -30.89
CA PRO A 611 -12.07 -24.15 -31.97
C PRO A 611 -12.92 -22.96 -31.47
N MET A 612 -12.28 -21.93 -30.92
CA MET A 612 -12.93 -20.77 -30.30
C MET A 612 -12.61 -19.46 -31.03
N SER A 613 -13.56 -18.54 -31.06
CA SER A 613 -13.31 -17.16 -31.53
C SER A 613 -12.32 -16.41 -30.64
N ALA A 614 -11.78 -15.27 -31.07
CA ALA A 614 -10.75 -14.54 -30.32
C ALA A 614 -11.16 -14.24 -28.86
N ASP A 615 -10.20 -14.36 -27.93
CA ASP A 615 -10.27 -14.18 -26.47
C ASP A 615 -10.51 -12.72 -26.04
N LYS A 616 -11.64 -12.15 -26.46
CA LYS A 616 -12.00 -10.75 -26.18
C LYS A 616 -12.01 -10.43 -24.68
N TYR A 617 -12.27 -11.42 -23.82
CA TYR A 617 -12.31 -11.27 -22.36
C TYR A 617 -10.99 -10.76 -21.76
N LEU A 618 -9.83 -11.05 -22.38
CA LEU A 618 -8.52 -10.56 -21.90
C LEU A 618 -8.44 -9.03 -21.85
N ALA A 619 -9.22 -8.33 -22.68
CA ALA A 619 -9.30 -6.88 -22.64
C ALA A 619 -10.35 -6.34 -21.66
N TYR A 620 -11.34 -7.14 -21.24
CA TYR A 620 -12.40 -6.72 -20.32
C TYR A 620 -12.06 -7.03 -18.86
N ILE A 621 -11.36 -8.13 -18.60
CA ILE A 621 -11.00 -8.55 -17.23
C ILE A 621 -10.24 -7.43 -16.51
N PRO A 622 -9.10 -6.91 -17.02
CA PRO A 622 -8.39 -5.85 -16.32
C PRO A 622 -9.23 -4.59 -16.13
N VAL A 623 -10.04 -4.21 -17.13
CA VAL A 623 -10.88 -3.00 -17.05
C VAL A 623 -11.94 -3.14 -15.96
N ALA A 624 -12.56 -4.31 -15.82
CA ALA A 624 -13.53 -4.56 -14.75
C ALA A 624 -12.88 -4.41 -13.36
N TRP A 625 -11.72 -5.05 -13.15
CA TRP A 625 -11.02 -5.00 -11.87
C TRP A 625 -10.49 -3.60 -11.54
N THR A 626 -9.82 -2.91 -12.47
CA THR A 626 -9.25 -1.58 -12.19
C THR A 626 -10.32 -0.51 -11.99
N THR A 627 -11.41 -0.52 -12.77
CA THR A 627 -12.48 0.47 -12.63
C THR A 627 -13.27 0.28 -11.35
N ILE A 628 -13.57 -0.96 -10.95
CA ILE A 628 -14.22 -1.24 -9.66
C ILE A 628 -13.30 -0.91 -8.49
N ASN A 629 -12.00 -1.21 -8.60
CA ASN A 629 -11.06 -0.85 -7.55
C ASN A 629 -11.02 0.67 -7.35
N ALA A 630 -10.96 1.45 -8.44
CA ALA A 630 -11.04 2.91 -8.38
C ALA A 630 -12.39 3.39 -7.80
N ALA A 631 -13.52 2.80 -8.21
CA ALA A 631 -14.85 3.16 -7.70
C ALA A 631 -15.03 2.86 -6.20
N ASN A 632 -14.33 1.83 -5.68
CA ASN A 632 -14.33 1.45 -4.27
C ASN A 632 -13.17 2.07 -3.46
N GLY A 633 -12.54 3.14 -3.96
CA GLY A 633 -11.50 3.87 -3.21
C GLY A 633 -10.19 3.10 -3.05
N PHE A 634 -9.85 2.27 -4.03
CA PHE A 634 -8.61 1.46 -4.09
C PHE A 634 -8.48 0.42 -2.98
N ALA A 635 -9.58 -0.28 -2.68
CA ALA A 635 -9.63 -1.30 -1.63
C ALA A 635 -8.71 -2.52 -1.87
N LEU A 636 -8.41 -2.85 -3.13
CA LEU A 636 -7.57 -3.98 -3.51
C LEU A 636 -6.12 -3.55 -3.75
N SER A 637 -5.20 -4.35 -3.24
CA SER A 637 -3.76 -4.28 -3.52
C SER A 637 -3.43 -4.78 -4.94
N GLY A 638 -2.23 -4.46 -5.42
CA GLY A 638 -1.75 -4.93 -6.74
C GLY A 638 -1.68 -6.46 -6.82
N ASN A 639 -1.24 -7.12 -5.74
CA ASN A 639 -1.22 -8.58 -5.66
C ASN A 639 -2.64 -9.16 -5.70
N GLU A 640 -3.57 -8.60 -4.91
CA GLU A 640 -4.96 -9.08 -4.90
C GLU A 640 -5.63 -8.93 -6.26
N MET A 641 -5.41 -7.79 -6.94
CA MET A 641 -5.92 -7.59 -8.30
C MET A 641 -5.30 -8.57 -9.29
N TRP A 642 -3.97 -8.75 -9.28
CA TRP A 642 -3.29 -9.64 -10.21
C TRP A 642 -3.77 -11.09 -10.10
N GLU A 643 -3.80 -11.64 -8.88
CA GLU A 643 -4.26 -13.00 -8.61
C GLU A 643 -5.69 -13.20 -9.09
N MET A 644 -6.57 -12.24 -8.83
CA MET A 644 -7.96 -12.34 -9.26
C MET A 644 -8.14 -12.12 -10.76
N MET A 645 -7.29 -11.33 -11.43
CA MET A 645 -7.29 -11.23 -12.89
C MET A 645 -6.85 -12.55 -13.55
N VAL A 646 -5.83 -13.22 -12.99
CA VAL A 646 -5.39 -14.55 -13.45
C VAL A 646 -6.49 -15.59 -13.24
N ILE A 647 -7.10 -15.65 -12.05
CA ILE A 647 -8.24 -16.54 -11.78
C ILE A 647 -9.41 -16.25 -12.73
N SER A 648 -9.73 -14.96 -12.96
CA SER A 648 -10.79 -14.59 -13.92
C SER A 648 -10.48 -15.10 -15.33
N MET A 649 -9.23 -14.96 -15.80
CA MET A 649 -8.81 -15.47 -17.11
C MET A 649 -8.94 -16.99 -17.18
N LEU A 650 -8.45 -17.71 -16.17
CA LEU A 650 -8.55 -19.16 -16.11
C LEU A 650 -10.00 -19.64 -16.04
N ASN A 651 -10.88 -18.89 -15.38
CA ASN A 651 -12.31 -19.19 -15.34
C ASN A 651 -12.96 -19.10 -16.74
N TYR A 652 -12.58 -18.12 -17.56
CA TYR A 652 -13.02 -18.07 -18.96
C TYR A 652 -12.44 -19.23 -19.76
N GLN A 653 -11.16 -19.56 -19.58
CA GLN A 653 -10.52 -20.63 -20.36
C GLN A 653 -11.03 -22.02 -20.02
N VAL A 654 -11.29 -22.30 -18.74
CA VAL A 654 -11.88 -23.58 -18.32
C VAL A 654 -13.32 -23.67 -18.79
N ASP A 655 -14.11 -22.59 -18.76
CA ASP A 655 -15.45 -22.54 -19.35
C ASP A 655 -15.41 -22.92 -20.85
N GLU A 656 -14.55 -22.25 -21.62
CA GLU A 656 -14.32 -22.58 -23.04
C GLU A 656 -13.88 -24.04 -23.25
N TYR A 657 -12.99 -24.55 -22.41
CA TYR A 657 -12.48 -25.93 -22.49
C TYR A 657 -13.56 -26.96 -22.15
N MET A 658 -14.38 -26.68 -21.14
CA MET A 658 -15.49 -27.55 -20.73
C MET A 658 -16.56 -27.60 -21.82
N GLU A 659 -16.89 -26.47 -22.45
CA GLU A 659 -17.92 -26.39 -23.50
C GLU A 659 -17.45 -26.93 -24.86
N SER A 660 -16.17 -26.79 -25.20
CA SER A 660 -15.66 -27.16 -26.54
C SER A 660 -14.99 -28.53 -26.60
N VAL A 661 -14.26 -28.93 -25.55
CA VAL A 661 -13.49 -30.19 -25.53
C VAL A 661 -14.20 -31.24 -24.69
N VAL A 662 -14.54 -30.94 -23.43
CA VAL A 662 -15.16 -31.92 -22.52
C VAL A 662 -16.57 -32.29 -22.97
N ALA A 663 -17.31 -31.36 -23.58
CA ALA A 663 -18.65 -31.62 -24.13
C ALA A 663 -18.67 -32.64 -25.28
N GLN A 664 -17.51 -33.01 -25.86
CA GLN A 664 -17.41 -34.01 -26.92
C GLN A 664 -17.23 -35.44 -26.39
N LEU A 665 -16.99 -35.62 -25.09
CA LEU A 665 -16.80 -36.93 -24.48
C LEU A 665 -18.12 -37.69 -24.42
N ASP A 666 -18.07 -39.01 -24.63
CA ASP A 666 -19.21 -39.88 -24.39
C ASP A 666 -19.50 -40.03 -22.88
N GLU A 667 -20.67 -40.55 -22.54
CA GLU A 667 -21.14 -40.67 -21.16
C GLU A 667 -20.19 -41.49 -20.27
N SER A 668 -19.60 -42.58 -20.79
CA SER A 668 -18.71 -43.45 -20.01
C SER A 668 -17.38 -42.77 -19.72
N THR A 669 -16.84 -42.07 -20.73
CA THR A 669 -15.60 -41.30 -20.63
C THR A 669 -15.78 -40.08 -19.72
N SER A 670 -16.93 -39.42 -19.77
CA SER A 670 -17.31 -38.32 -18.87
C SER A 670 -17.39 -38.80 -17.41
N GLN A 671 -18.02 -39.95 -17.14
CA GLN A 671 -18.05 -40.52 -15.79
C GLN A 671 -16.65 -40.85 -15.26
N ALA A 672 -15.77 -41.40 -16.10
CA ALA A 672 -14.38 -41.66 -15.74
C ALA A 672 -13.62 -40.36 -15.42
N LEU A 673 -13.84 -39.30 -16.20
CA LEU A 673 -13.24 -37.98 -15.95
C LEU A 673 -13.68 -37.39 -14.61
N ALA A 674 -14.96 -37.50 -14.25
CA ALA A 674 -15.48 -37.03 -12.96
C ALA A 674 -14.78 -37.72 -11.76
N ILE A 675 -14.51 -39.02 -11.87
CA ILE A 675 -13.76 -39.78 -10.85
C ILE A 675 -12.32 -39.27 -10.77
N MET A 676 -11.67 -39.02 -11.91
CA MET A 676 -10.28 -38.51 -11.94
C MET A 676 -10.16 -37.10 -11.36
N ILE A 677 -11.10 -36.19 -11.66
CA ILE A 677 -11.16 -34.85 -11.06
C ILE A 677 -11.26 -34.96 -9.55
N GLY A 678 -12.21 -35.76 -9.05
CA GLY A 678 -12.39 -35.96 -7.62
C GLY A 678 -11.16 -36.61 -6.96
N SER A 679 -10.46 -37.49 -7.68
CA SER A 679 -9.21 -38.10 -7.22
C SER A 679 -8.09 -37.06 -7.08
N GLU A 680 -7.84 -36.24 -8.12
CA GLU A 680 -6.78 -35.21 -8.12
C GLU A 680 -7.01 -34.16 -7.02
N ILE A 681 -8.28 -33.78 -6.80
CA ILE A 681 -8.65 -32.83 -5.75
C ILE A 681 -8.43 -33.43 -4.36
N ARG A 682 -8.83 -34.69 -4.13
CA ARG A 682 -8.78 -35.34 -2.80
C ARG A 682 -7.43 -35.97 -2.41
N HIS A 683 -6.55 -36.34 -3.36
CA HIS A 683 -5.27 -36.98 -3.03
C HIS A 683 -4.23 -35.96 -2.53
N SER A 684 -3.53 -36.25 -1.43
CA SER A 684 -2.67 -35.29 -0.73
C SER A 684 -1.15 -35.48 -0.93
N GLU A 685 -0.67 -36.37 -1.80
CA GLU A 685 0.77 -36.64 -1.87
C GLU A 685 1.56 -35.63 -2.72
N PRO A 686 2.72 -35.14 -2.24
CA PRO A 686 3.63 -34.33 -3.02
C PRO A 686 4.42 -35.23 -3.97
N VAL A 687 4.16 -35.15 -5.27
CA VAL A 687 5.07 -35.73 -6.26
C VAL A 687 6.38 -34.94 -6.21
N VAL A 688 7.37 -35.51 -5.53
CA VAL A 688 8.76 -35.07 -5.62
C VAL A 688 9.21 -35.25 -7.06
N HIS A 689 9.21 -34.17 -7.85
CA HIS A 689 9.89 -34.19 -9.13
C HIS A 689 11.40 -34.09 -8.89
N SER A 690 12.07 -35.22 -9.09
CA SER A 690 13.49 -35.24 -9.46
C SER A 690 13.71 -34.30 -10.63
N SER A 691 14.73 -33.46 -10.53
CA SER A 691 15.20 -32.52 -11.53
C SER A 691 15.16 -33.09 -12.95
N LEU A 692 14.29 -32.56 -13.80
CA LEU A 692 14.39 -32.67 -15.25
C LEU A 692 14.77 -31.29 -15.77
N HIS A 693 16.06 -31.14 -16.06
CA HIS A 693 16.58 -30.03 -16.84
C HIS A 693 15.81 -29.94 -18.17
N SER A 694 15.16 -28.79 -18.37
CA SER A 694 14.58 -28.38 -19.64
C SER A 694 15.68 -28.21 -20.68
N ALA A 695 15.79 -29.16 -21.62
CA ALA A 695 16.37 -28.90 -22.92
C ALA A 695 15.33 -28.15 -23.79
N PRO A 696 15.75 -27.25 -24.70
CA PRO A 696 14.82 -26.53 -25.56
C PRO A 696 14.12 -27.50 -26.53
N PRO A 697 12.85 -27.26 -26.91
CA PRO A 697 12.16 -28.13 -27.84
C PRO A 697 12.83 -28.03 -29.22
N SER A 698 13.31 -29.17 -29.71
CA SER A 698 13.73 -29.34 -31.09
C SER A 698 12.54 -29.06 -32.01
N SER A 699 12.73 -28.10 -32.90
CA SER A 699 11.85 -27.80 -34.02
C SER A 699 11.79 -29.01 -34.96
N ASP A 700 10.72 -29.80 -34.88
CA ASP A 700 10.25 -30.64 -35.99
C ASP A 700 8.84 -31.15 -35.65
N TYR A 701 7.84 -30.28 -35.78
CA TYR A 701 6.47 -30.71 -36.00
C TYR A 701 6.03 -30.23 -37.38
N CYS A 702 6.13 -31.15 -38.32
CA CYS A 702 5.58 -31.03 -39.66
C CYS A 702 4.06 -30.85 -39.56
N ALA A 703 3.55 -29.77 -40.13
CA ALA A 703 2.13 -29.48 -40.24
C ALA A 703 1.39 -30.67 -40.86
N SER A 704 0.43 -31.24 -40.11
CA SER A 704 -0.56 -32.17 -40.64
C SER A 704 -1.97 -31.68 -40.29
N SER A 705 -2.85 -31.78 -41.28
CA SER A 705 -4.24 -31.32 -41.36
C SER A 705 -5.13 -31.65 -40.15
N PRO A 706 -6.25 -30.92 -39.95
CA PRO A 706 -7.08 -31.05 -38.75
C PRO A 706 -7.69 -32.45 -38.68
N ARG A 707 -7.35 -33.18 -37.62
CA ARG A 707 -7.87 -34.53 -37.36
C ARG A 707 -9.20 -34.44 -36.64
N SER A 708 -10.24 -34.98 -37.28
CA SER A 708 -11.56 -35.26 -36.72
C SER A 708 -11.56 -36.53 -35.85
N SER A 709 -10.72 -36.57 -34.81
CA SER A 709 -10.72 -37.65 -33.80
C SER A 709 -11.25 -37.08 -32.48
N PRO A 710 -12.05 -37.83 -31.70
CA PRO A 710 -12.51 -37.38 -30.38
C PRO A 710 -11.30 -37.11 -29.46
N PRO A 711 -11.38 -36.14 -28.53
CA PRO A 711 -10.29 -35.83 -27.63
C PRO A 711 -9.93 -37.04 -26.75
N GLU A 712 -8.64 -37.35 -26.59
CA GLU A 712 -8.21 -38.45 -25.74
C GLU A 712 -8.41 -38.10 -24.26
N LEU A 713 -9.05 -39.00 -23.51
CA LEU A 713 -9.37 -38.81 -22.09
C LEU A 713 -8.13 -38.45 -21.24
N THR A 714 -6.97 -39.00 -21.58
CA THR A 714 -5.70 -38.73 -20.89
C THR A 714 -5.27 -37.27 -21.02
N ASP A 715 -5.39 -36.68 -22.20
CA ASP A 715 -4.99 -35.30 -22.47
C ASP A 715 -5.94 -34.31 -21.77
N VAL A 716 -7.23 -34.64 -21.75
CA VAL A 716 -8.26 -33.90 -21.02
C VAL A 716 -8.00 -33.93 -19.51
N ALA A 717 -7.75 -35.12 -18.97
CA ALA A 717 -7.43 -35.30 -17.57
C ALA A 717 -6.14 -34.57 -17.16
N GLU A 718 -5.09 -34.59 -18.00
CA GLU A 718 -3.84 -33.88 -17.73
C GLU A 718 -4.04 -32.37 -17.70
N THR A 719 -4.78 -31.81 -18.65
CA THR A 719 -5.07 -30.37 -18.72
C THR A 719 -5.84 -29.89 -17.50
N LEU A 720 -6.92 -30.58 -17.12
CA LEU A 720 -7.68 -30.26 -15.91
C LEU A 720 -6.85 -30.49 -14.63
N SER A 721 -5.96 -31.49 -14.62
CA SER A 721 -5.04 -31.69 -13.49
C SER A 721 -4.04 -30.55 -13.34
N LYS A 722 -3.54 -29.96 -14.44
CA LYS A 722 -2.70 -28.74 -14.40
C LYS A 722 -3.47 -27.57 -13.78
N TYR A 723 -4.71 -27.36 -14.18
CA TYR A 723 -5.58 -26.33 -13.59
C TYR A 723 -5.83 -26.55 -12.09
N ILE A 724 -6.23 -27.77 -11.69
CA ILE A 724 -6.44 -28.12 -10.29
C ILE A 724 -5.16 -27.91 -9.47
N ARG A 725 -4.01 -28.34 -9.99
CA ARG A 725 -2.71 -28.21 -9.30
C ARG A 725 -2.28 -26.76 -9.16
N HIS A 726 -2.52 -25.91 -10.16
CA HIS A 726 -2.24 -24.48 -10.08
C HIS A 726 -2.95 -23.84 -8.87
N VAL A 727 -4.23 -24.16 -8.68
CA VAL A 727 -5.01 -23.66 -7.53
C VAL A 727 -4.53 -24.27 -6.22
N LYS A 728 -4.38 -25.60 -6.18
CA LYS A 728 -4.05 -26.37 -4.98
C LYS A 728 -2.66 -26.07 -4.42
N THR A 729 -1.69 -25.76 -5.29
CA THR A 729 -0.30 -25.48 -4.92
C THR A 729 0.00 -23.98 -4.81
N SER A 730 -1.01 -23.12 -5.00
CA SER A 730 -0.86 -21.68 -4.82
C SER A 730 -0.39 -21.34 -3.41
N PRO A 731 0.62 -20.46 -3.24
CA PRO A 731 1.05 -19.98 -1.92
C PRO A 731 -0.10 -19.41 -1.07
N ILE A 732 -1.12 -18.82 -1.70
CA ILE A 732 -2.31 -18.29 -1.03
C ILE A 732 -3.05 -19.40 -0.28
N LEU A 733 -3.26 -20.53 -0.95
CA LEU A 733 -3.97 -21.66 -0.37
C LEU A 733 -3.12 -22.34 0.69
N LEU A 734 -1.84 -22.59 0.41
CA LEU A 734 -0.93 -23.26 1.35
C LEU A 734 -0.72 -22.49 2.67
N GLN A 735 -0.87 -21.16 2.66
CA GLN A 735 -0.77 -20.32 3.87
C GLN A 735 -2.11 -20.15 4.61
N SER A 736 -3.21 -20.61 4.02
CA SER A 736 -4.56 -20.50 4.60
C SER A 736 -4.86 -21.67 5.55
N PRO A 737 -5.78 -21.50 6.52
CA PRO A 737 -6.22 -22.61 7.37
C PRO A 737 -6.74 -23.81 6.55
N GLU A 738 -6.50 -25.03 7.02
CA GLU A 738 -6.89 -26.27 6.32
C GLU A 738 -8.38 -26.30 5.96
N THR A 739 -9.25 -25.76 6.82
CA THR A 739 -10.69 -25.65 6.56
C THR A 739 -11.02 -24.71 5.39
N ALA A 740 -10.23 -23.65 5.19
CA ALA A 740 -10.36 -22.75 4.05
C ALA A 740 -9.81 -23.38 2.76
N GLN A 741 -8.68 -24.11 2.85
CA GLN A 741 -8.14 -24.88 1.72
C GLN A 741 -9.16 -25.89 1.21
N LEU A 742 -9.69 -26.71 2.13
CA LEU A 742 -10.72 -27.70 1.82
C LEU A 742 -11.95 -27.04 1.19
N ARG A 743 -12.34 -25.86 1.69
CA ARG A 743 -13.48 -25.12 1.15
C ARG A 743 -13.28 -24.73 -0.31
N VAL A 744 -12.12 -24.18 -0.67
CA VAL A 744 -11.80 -23.82 -2.06
C VAL A 744 -11.82 -25.04 -2.96
N LEU A 745 -11.19 -26.14 -2.52
CA LEU A 745 -11.12 -27.39 -3.28
C LEU A 745 -12.50 -28.03 -3.49
N GLN A 746 -13.38 -27.98 -2.47
CA GLN A 746 -14.76 -28.44 -2.59
C GLN A 746 -15.59 -27.62 -3.58
N GLU A 747 -15.43 -26.29 -3.57
CA GLU A 747 -16.15 -25.43 -4.53
C GLU A 747 -15.57 -25.56 -5.95
N LEU A 748 -14.26 -25.80 -6.09
CA LEU A 748 -13.63 -26.13 -7.38
C LEU A 748 -14.14 -27.46 -7.94
N GLU A 749 -14.25 -28.50 -7.10
CA GLU A 749 -14.81 -29.79 -7.50
C GLU A 749 -16.27 -29.62 -7.98
N LYS A 750 -17.09 -28.90 -7.21
CA LYS A 750 -18.48 -28.60 -7.60
C LYS A 750 -18.54 -27.86 -8.93
N PHE A 751 -17.66 -26.89 -9.14
CA PHE A 751 -17.62 -26.09 -10.36
C PHE A 751 -17.35 -26.95 -11.61
N LEU A 752 -16.31 -27.78 -11.56
CA LEU A 752 -15.98 -28.69 -12.67
C LEU A 752 -17.08 -29.72 -12.93
N LEU A 753 -17.64 -30.32 -11.87
CA LEU A 753 -18.73 -31.30 -12.00
C LEU A 753 -20.04 -30.65 -12.49
N ALA A 754 -20.33 -29.41 -12.11
CA ALA A 754 -21.50 -28.68 -12.57
C ALA A 754 -21.41 -28.35 -14.07
N HIS A 755 -20.24 -28.00 -14.60
CA HIS A 755 -20.03 -27.89 -16.05
C HIS A 755 -20.34 -29.20 -16.79
N MET A 756 -19.90 -30.34 -16.25
CA MET A 756 -20.18 -31.65 -16.85
C MET A 756 -21.69 -31.97 -16.81
N ALA A 757 -22.37 -31.64 -15.72
CA ALA A 757 -23.82 -31.78 -15.61
C ALA A 757 -24.55 -30.86 -16.60
N HIS A 758 -24.14 -29.61 -16.74
CA HIS A 758 -24.71 -28.68 -17.71
C HIS A 758 -24.45 -29.13 -19.16
N ASN A 759 -23.27 -29.69 -19.46
CA ASN A 759 -23.00 -30.30 -20.76
C ASN A 759 -23.94 -31.48 -21.06
N ALA A 760 -24.29 -32.28 -20.06
CA ALA A 760 -25.28 -33.35 -20.20
C ALA A 760 -26.68 -32.77 -20.48
N ASP A 761 -27.08 -31.71 -19.77
CA ASP A 761 -28.33 -30.98 -20.03
C ASP A 761 -28.38 -30.44 -21.48
N ASN A 762 -27.26 -29.89 -21.96
CA ASN A 762 -27.10 -29.40 -23.34
C ASN A 762 -27.24 -30.55 -24.36
N ALA A 763 -26.63 -31.70 -24.11
CA ALA A 763 -26.73 -32.87 -24.98
C ALA A 763 -28.18 -33.39 -25.08
N GLN A 764 -28.87 -33.52 -23.95
CA GLN A 764 -30.28 -33.93 -23.91
C GLN A 764 -31.18 -32.97 -24.69
N ARG A 765 -30.92 -31.66 -24.60
CA ARG A 765 -31.64 -30.64 -25.39
C ARG A 765 -31.45 -30.86 -26.90
N ARG A 766 -30.20 -31.05 -27.34
CA ARG A 766 -29.87 -31.27 -28.76
C ARG A 766 -30.52 -32.54 -29.31
N GLU A 767 -30.57 -33.61 -28.53
CA GLU A 767 -31.24 -34.86 -28.89
C GLU A 767 -32.76 -34.70 -29.00
N GLY A 768 -33.38 -33.96 -28.07
CA GLY A 768 -34.81 -33.60 -28.12
C GLY A 768 -35.22 -32.86 -29.39
N HIS A 769 -34.31 -32.11 -30.02
CA HIS A 769 -34.54 -31.45 -31.31
C HIS A 769 -34.35 -32.36 -32.55
N ARG A 770 -33.57 -33.45 -32.46
CA ARG A 770 -33.34 -34.38 -33.60
C ARG A 770 -34.50 -35.38 -33.81
N GLY A 771 -35.37 -35.57 -32.82
CA GLY A 771 -36.57 -36.42 -32.91
C GLY A 771 -37.84 -35.72 -33.43
N ARG A 772 -38.01 -35.62 -34.77
CA ARG A 772 -39.26 -35.36 -35.53
C ARG A 772 -40.29 -34.34 -34.99
N GLY A 773 -40.45 -33.21 -35.71
CA GLY A 773 -41.69 -32.82 -36.41
C GLY A 773 -43.01 -32.61 -35.65
N ARG A 774 -43.02 -32.60 -34.32
CA ARG A 774 -44.22 -32.33 -33.51
C ARG A 774 -43.80 -31.40 -32.38
N GLN A 775 -44.47 -30.25 -32.25
CA GLN A 775 -44.42 -29.43 -31.03
C GLN A 775 -44.90 -30.29 -29.85
N VAL A 776 -43.97 -31.00 -29.23
CA VAL A 776 -44.15 -31.62 -27.92
C VAL A 776 -43.08 -30.96 -27.08
N GLY A 777 -43.55 -30.24 -26.04
CA GLY A 777 -42.68 -29.56 -25.10
C GLY A 777 -41.60 -30.50 -24.57
N TRP A 778 -40.51 -29.89 -24.13
CA TRP A 778 -39.38 -30.48 -23.42
C TRP A 778 -39.90 -31.34 -22.23
N HIS A 779 -40.33 -32.58 -22.48
CA HIS A 779 -40.97 -33.49 -21.53
C HIS A 779 -40.32 -34.86 -21.67
N GLY A 780 -39.09 -34.97 -21.16
CA GLY A 780 -38.34 -36.22 -20.98
C GLY A 780 -37.87 -36.32 -19.54
N HIS A 781 -37.93 -37.53 -18.97
CA HIS A 781 -37.79 -37.84 -17.54
C HIS A 781 -36.55 -37.23 -16.86
N GLN A 782 -36.75 -36.56 -15.70
CA GLN A 782 -35.76 -35.98 -14.75
C GLN A 782 -35.41 -34.48 -14.82
N GLN A 783 -36.28 -33.59 -15.30
CA GLN A 783 -36.02 -32.14 -15.14
C GLN A 783 -36.23 -31.67 -13.70
N LEU A 784 -35.15 -31.13 -13.10
CA LEU A 784 -35.25 -30.30 -11.90
C LEU A 784 -36.08 -29.04 -12.22
N PRO A 785 -36.95 -28.58 -11.30
CA PRO A 785 -37.57 -27.26 -11.41
C PRO A 785 -36.51 -26.17 -11.59
N TYR A 786 -36.85 -25.06 -12.27
CA TYR A 786 -35.91 -23.97 -12.54
C TYR A 786 -35.21 -23.48 -11.26
N TYR A 787 -35.96 -23.35 -10.17
CA TYR A 787 -35.44 -22.92 -8.87
C TYR A 787 -34.30 -23.84 -8.37
N ASP A 788 -34.48 -25.15 -8.46
CA ASP A 788 -33.50 -26.13 -8.00
C ASP A 788 -32.30 -26.17 -8.93
N TRP A 789 -32.52 -26.15 -10.24
CA TRP A 789 -31.45 -26.13 -11.24
C TRP A 789 -30.58 -24.88 -11.12
N VAL A 790 -31.19 -23.69 -11.06
CA VAL A 790 -30.46 -22.41 -11.05
C VAL A 790 -29.65 -22.22 -9.76
N ARG A 791 -30.06 -22.85 -8.65
CA ARG A 791 -29.33 -22.83 -7.36
C ARG A 791 -28.31 -23.97 -7.22
N THR A 792 -28.31 -24.94 -8.12
CA THR A 792 -27.37 -26.07 -8.10
C THR A 792 -26.49 -26.04 -9.34
N THR A 793 -26.83 -26.77 -10.41
CA THR A 793 -26.06 -26.80 -11.66
C THR A 793 -25.79 -25.40 -12.18
N GLY A 794 -26.81 -24.54 -12.28
CA GLY A 794 -26.67 -23.19 -12.83
C GLY A 794 -25.94 -22.20 -11.93
N ALA A 795 -25.90 -22.36 -10.60
CA ALA A 795 -25.10 -21.47 -9.75
C ALA A 795 -23.65 -21.98 -9.65
N ASN A 796 -23.49 -23.30 -9.58
CA ASN A 796 -22.19 -23.95 -9.41
C ASN A 796 -21.39 -24.02 -10.71
N ASP A 797 -22.02 -24.02 -11.90
CA ASP A 797 -21.32 -23.88 -13.18
C ASP A 797 -20.79 -22.46 -13.41
N THR A 798 -21.22 -21.48 -12.60
CA THR A 798 -20.55 -20.20 -12.52
C THR A 798 -19.31 -20.35 -11.66
N SER A 799 -18.21 -19.73 -12.07
CA SER A 799 -16.99 -19.71 -11.26
C SER A 799 -17.10 -18.88 -9.96
N CYS A 800 -18.26 -18.27 -9.69
CA CYS A 800 -18.46 -17.34 -8.57
C CYS A 800 -18.20 -17.99 -7.19
N PRO A 801 -18.80 -19.15 -6.82
CA PRO A 801 -18.57 -19.75 -5.50
C PRO A 801 -17.12 -20.16 -5.25
N TYR A 802 -16.49 -20.76 -6.27
CA TYR A 802 -15.08 -21.14 -6.23
C TYR A 802 -14.16 -19.92 -6.09
N SER A 803 -14.35 -18.91 -6.95
CA SER A 803 -13.55 -17.68 -6.96
C SER A 803 -13.72 -16.89 -5.68
N PHE A 804 -14.92 -16.86 -5.10
CA PHE A 804 -15.17 -16.20 -3.81
C PHE A 804 -14.47 -16.91 -2.65
N ALA A 805 -14.50 -18.25 -2.63
CA ALA A 805 -13.78 -19.01 -1.62
C ALA A 805 -12.26 -18.78 -1.73
N PHE A 806 -11.72 -18.74 -2.95
CA PHE A 806 -10.31 -18.43 -3.20
C PHE A 806 -9.98 -17.00 -2.77
N PHE A 807 -10.83 -16.03 -3.12
CA PHE A 807 -10.66 -14.62 -2.73
C PHE A 807 -10.67 -14.44 -1.21
N CYS A 808 -11.52 -15.17 -0.48
CA CYS A 808 -11.51 -15.16 0.98
C CYS A 808 -10.16 -15.63 1.54
N CYS A 809 -9.52 -16.63 0.92
CA CYS A 809 -8.17 -17.06 1.30
C CYS A 809 -7.13 -15.97 0.99
N LEU A 810 -7.21 -15.36 -0.19
CA LEU A 810 -6.31 -14.30 -0.65
C LEU A 810 -6.29 -13.07 0.27
N ILE A 811 -7.45 -12.65 0.78
CA ILE A 811 -7.54 -11.48 1.68
C ILE A 811 -7.41 -11.84 3.17
N SER A 812 -7.21 -13.11 3.50
CA SER A 812 -7.06 -13.55 4.90
C SER A 812 -5.64 -13.29 5.40
N PRO A 813 -5.46 -12.92 6.68
CA PRO A 813 -4.15 -12.97 7.31
C PRO A 813 -3.60 -14.41 7.31
N SER A 814 -2.29 -14.56 7.18
CA SER A 814 -1.63 -15.88 7.17
C SER A 814 -2.03 -16.71 8.40
N GLY A 815 -2.49 -17.95 8.17
CA GLY A 815 -2.95 -18.86 9.22
C GLY A 815 -4.28 -18.48 9.90
N SER A 816 -5.01 -17.47 9.42
CA SER A 816 -6.30 -17.03 9.98
C SER A 816 -7.39 -16.93 8.90
N HIS A 817 -8.62 -16.62 9.31
CA HIS A 817 -9.75 -16.34 8.42
C HIS A 817 -10.06 -14.84 8.41
N CYS A 818 -10.30 -14.25 7.23
CA CYS A 818 -10.87 -12.91 7.11
C CYS A 818 -12.30 -12.83 7.67
N LEU A 819 -13.03 -13.96 7.65
CA LEU A 819 -14.35 -14.12 8.26
C LEU A 819 -14.19 -14.91 9.56
N ALA A 820 -14.08 -14.19 10.68
CA ALA A 820 -13.74 -14.73 11.99
C ALA A 820 -14.88 -15.54 12.63
N SER A 821 -16.13 -15.08 12.51
CA SER A 821 -17.27 -15.71 13.20
C SER A 821 -17.97 -16.78 12.36
N MET A 822 -18.74 -17.65 13.02
CA MET A 822 -19.62 -18.60 12.32
C MET A 822 -20.70 -17.85 11.51
N GLU A 823 -21.29 -16.82 12.10
CA GLU A 823 -22.33 -15.97 11.48
C GLU A 823 -21.81 -15.28 10.21
N GLN A 824 -20.61 -14.70 10.27
CA GLN A 824 -19.96 -14.08 9.10
C GLN A 824 -19.77 -15.08 7.96
N ARG A 825 -19.29 -16.29 8.27
CA ARG A 825 -19.09 -17.36 7.28
C ARG A 825 -20.41 -17.88 6.71
N TYR A 826 -21.47 -17.94 7.51
CA TYR A 826 -22.79 -18.32 7.06
C TYR A 826 -23.36 -17.28 6.09
N LEU A 827 -23.43 -16.02 6.52
CA LEU A 827 -23.93 -14.91 5.71
C LEU A 827 -23.16 -14.73 4.41
N ALA A 828 -21.83 -14.86 4.45
CA ALA A 828 -20.99 -14.79 3.25
C ALA A 828 -21.32 -15.90 2.23
N ARG A 829 -21.66 -17.10 2.69
CA ARG A 829 -22.03 -18.22 1.80
C ARG A 829 -23.42 -18.01 1.19
N GLU A 830 -24.39 -17.58 1.98
CA GLU A 830 -25.74 -17.23 1.46
C GLU A 830 -25.65 -16.09 0.44
N MET A 831 -24.93 -15.03 0.77
CA MET A 831 -24.67 -13.90 -0.15
C MET A 831 -24.01 -14.38 -1.45
N CYS A 832 -22.99 -15.22 -1.36
CA CYS A 832 -22.27 -15.74 -2.53
C CYS A 832 -23.17 -16.62 -3.41
N LEU A 833 -24.05 -17.43 -2.83
CA LEU A 833 -24.99 -18.25 -3.59
C LEU A 833 -25.99 -17.38 -4.38
N HIS A 834 -26.54 -16.34 -3.76
CA HIS A 834 -27.39 -15.37 -4.47
C HIS A 834 -26.61 -14.68 -5.60
N LEU A 835 -25.36 -14.30 -5.35
CA LEU A 835 -24.48 -13.69 -6.35
C LEU A 835 -24.19 -14.63 -7.53
N ALA A 836 -23.90 -15.90 -7.27
CA ALA A 836 -23.70 -16.92 -8.31
C ALA A 836 -24.97 -17.15 -9.15
N THR A 837 -26.12 -17.21 -8.50
CA THR A 837 -27.43 -17.32 -9.16
C THR A 837 -27.69 -16.12 -10.09
N LEU A 838 -27.33 -14.91 -9.64
CA LEU A 838 -27.40 -13.69 -10.46
C LEU A 838 -26.48 -13.77 -11.68
N CYS A 839 -25.26 -14.27 -11.52
CA CYS A 839 -24.33 -14.45 -12.64
C CYS A 839 -24.94 -15.32 -13.73
N ARG A 840 -25.54 -16.46 -13.36
CA ARG A 840 -26.21 -17.37 -14.30
C ARG A 840 -27.35 -16.69 -15.04
N GLN A 841 -28.21 -15.99 -14.30
CA GLN A 841 -29.36 -15.28 -14.86
C GLN A 841 -28.96 -14.16 -15.83
N TYR A 842 -27.90 -13.41 -15.53
CA TYR A 842 -27.38 -12.39 -16.44
C TYR A 842 -26.71 -12.97 -17.68
N ASN A 843 -25.94 -14.05 -17.53
CA ASN A 843 -25.36 -14.73 -18.66
C ASN A 843 -26.49 -15.22 -19.60
N ASP A 844 -27.47 -15.94 -19.05
CA ASP A 844 -28.61 -16.49 -19.80
C ASP A 844 -29.42 -15.40 -20.50
N TYR A 845 -29.63 -14.26 -19.84
CA TYR A 845 -30.31 -13.12 -20.44
C TYR A 845 -29.56 -12.58 -21.68
N GLY A 846 -28.23 -12.47 -21.57
CA GLY A 846 -27.36 -11.97 -22.64
C GLY A 846 -27.14 -12.98 -23.77
N SER A 847 -27.13 -14.27 -23.46
CA SER A 847 -26.71 -15.35 -24.36
C SER A 847 -27.83 -16.02 -25.13
N VAL A 848 -29.11 -15.73 -24.88
CA VAL A 848 -30.28 -16.41 -25.49
C VAL A 848 -30.07 -16.78 -26.97
N MET A 849 -29.69 -15.81 -27.81
CA MET A 849 -29.54 -16.03 -29.25
C MET A 849 -28.38 -16.96 -29.61
N ARG A 850 -27.29 -16.92 -28.82
CA ARG A 850 -26.13 -17.81 -28.97
C ARG A 850 -26.51 -19.21 -28.52
N ASP A 851 -27.11 -19.34 -27.34
CA ASP A 851 -27.48 -20.64 -26.78
C ASP A 851 -28.52 -21.36 -27.65
N ASP A 852 -29.48 -20.63 -28.23
CA ASP A 852 -30.41 -21.19 -29.21
C ASP A 852 -29.70 -21.71 -30.48
N ALA A 853 -28.66 -21.01 -30.94
CA ALA A 853 -27.91 -21.40 -32.13
C ALA A 853 -26.98 -22.60 -31.88
N GLU A 854 -26.39 -22.68 -30.69
CA GLU A 854 -25.47 -23.75 -30.27
C GLU A 854 -26.22 -24.96 -29.65
N GLY A 855 -27.52 -24.79 -29.40
CA GLY A 855 -28.37 -25.82 -28.78
C GLY A 855 -28.12 -25.99 -27.28
N ASN A 856 -27.62 -24.96 -26.61
CA ASN A 856 -27.34 -24.96 -25.16
C ASN A 856 -28.61 -24.64 -24.36
N LEU A 857 -28.67 -25.16 -23.12
CA LEU A 857 -29.76 -24.96 -22.19
C LEU A 857 -29.64 -23.58 -21.53
N ASN A 858 -30.54 -22.69 -21.92
CA ASN A 858 -30.78 -21.41 -21.26
C ASN A 858 -31.93 -21.45 -20.24
N SER A 859 -31.89 -20.61 -19.19
CA SER A 859 -33.00 -20.37 -18.23
C SER A 859 -34.37 -20.24 -18.90
N LEU A 860 -34.46 -19.56 -20.06
CA LEU A 860 -35.74 -19.32 -20.74
C LEU A 860 -36.40 -20.57 -21.33
N HIS A 861 -35.72 -21.72 -21.31
CA HIS A 861 -36.26 -22.99 -21.80
C HIS A 861 -37.03 -23.78 -20.74
N PHE A 862 -36.94 -23.37 -19.48
CA PHE A 862 -37.69 -23.99 -18.39
C PHE A 862 -39.20 -23.65 -18.51
N PRO A 863 -40.11 -24.62 -18.29
CA PRO A 863 -41.56 -24.42 -18.42
C PRO A 863 -42.12 -23.24 -17.63
N GLU A 864 -41.50 -22.91 -16.49
CA GLU A 864 -41.86 -21.80 -15.61
C GLU A 864 -41.81 -20.43 -16.31
N PHE A 865 -41.00 -20.29 -17.37
CA PHE A 865 -40.94 -19.08 -18.20
C PHE A 865 -41.97 -19.07 -19.34
N ALA A 866 -42.63 -20.19 -19.61
CA ALA A 866 -43.69 -20.33 -20.62
C ALA A 866 -45.10 -20.08 -20.03
N ASP A 867 -45.34 -20.48 -18.78
CA ASP A 867 -46.69 -20.53 -18.16
C ASP A 867 -47.35 -19.17 -17.85
N GLY A 868 -46.65 -18.06 -18.05
CA GLY A 868 -47.20 -16.70 -17.92
C GLY A 868 -47.72 -16.09 -19.23
N LEU A 869 -47.65 -16.79 -20.36
CA LEU A 869 -47.81 -16.19 -21.69
C LEU A 869 -49.25 -16.09 -22.22
N GLY A 870 -50.23 -16.76 -21.61
CA GLY A 870 -51.67 -16.48 -21.83
C GLY A 870 -52.13 -16.44 -23.30
N PHE A 871 -51.61 -17.31 -24.16
CA PHE A 871 -51.97 -17.32 -25.58
C PHE A 871 -53.24 -18.14 -25.84
N GLN A 872 -54.36 -17.45 -26.11
CA GLN A 872 -55.44 -18.03 -26.90
C GLN A 872 -55.17 -17.78 -28.39
N PRO A 873 -55.26 -18.79 -29.26
CA PRO A 873 -54.95 -18.63 -30.67
C PRO A 873 -56.11 -17.94 -31.40
N THR A 874 -55.92 -16.69 -31.81
CA THR A 874 -56.69 -16.11 -32.92
C THR A 874 -55.87 -16.12 -34.20
N VAL A 875 -56.57 -16.57 -35.23
CA VAL A 875 -56.11 -16.79 -36.59
C VAL A 875 -55.88 -15.42 -37.21
N GLU A 876 -54.66 -15.19 -37.68
CA GLU A 876 -54.15 -14.03 -38.44
C GLU A 876 -53.10 -13.19 -37.69
N ASP A 877 -51.91 -13.15 -38.31
CA ASP A 877 -50.81 -12.17 -38.22
C ASP A 877 -49.43 -12.58 -37.63
N ASP A 878 -48.44 -12.59 -38.53
CA ASP A 878 -46.99 -12.45 -38.36
C ASP A 878 -46.26 -13.22 -37.22
N GLY A 879 -45.93 -14.50 -37.48
CA GLY A 879 -45.24 -15.39 -36.53
C GLY A 879 -43.87 -14.91 -36.04
N GLY A 880 -43.20 -13.98 -36.74
CA GLY A 880 -41.93 -13.39 -36.30
C GLY A 880 -42.10 -12.38 -35.16
N ARG A 881 -43.09 -11.47 -35.27
CA ARG A 881 -43.35 -10.44 -34.24
C ARG A 881 -43.88 -11.03 -32.94
N ARG A 882 -44.75 -12.06 -33.01
CA ARG A 882 -45.25 -12.75 -31.81
C ARG A 882 -44.15 -13.48 -31.05
N ARG A 883 -43.23 -14.13 -31.75
CA ARG A 883 -42.10 -14.86 -31.15
C ARG A 883 -41.14 -13.90 -30.44
N GLN A 884 -40.85 -12.75 -31.06
CA GLN A 884 -40.05 -11.72 -30.42
C GLN A 884 -40.74 -11.17 -29.16
N ALA A 885 -42.04 -10.87 -29.21
CA ALA A 885 -42.78 -10.36 -28.05
C ALA A 885 -42.82 -11.36 -26.87
N ALA A 886 -42.98 -12.66 -27.17
CA ALA A 886 -42.93 -13.71 -26.16
C ALA A 886 -41.54 -13.83 -25.53
N LEU A 887 -40.48 -13.74 -26.35
CA LEU A 887 -39.10 -13.76 -25.87
C LEU A 887 -38.78 -12.55 -24.98
N GLU A 888 -39.16 -11.34 -25.37
CA GLU A 888 -38.96 -10.13 -24.55
C GLU A 888 -39.69 -10.24 -23.21
N LYS A 889 -40.90 -10.82 -23.20
CA LYS A 889 -41.64 -11.04 -21.95
C LYS A 889 -40.95 -12.08 -21.05
N ALA A 890 -40.42 -13.16 -21.61
CA ALA A 890 -39.67 -14.18 -20.86
C ALA A 890 -38.36 -13.60 -20.29
N LYS A 891 -37.61 -12.84 -21.10
CA LYS A 891 -36.45 -12.04 -20.67
C LYS A 891 -36.79 -11.08 -19.54
N GLY A 892 -37.92 -10.39 -19.64
CA GLY A 892 -38.44 -9.51 -18.58
C GLY A 892 -38.78 -10.26 -17.30
N CYS A 893 -39.26 -11.50 -17.38
CA CYS A 893 -39.50 -12.35 -16.20
C CYS A 893 -38.18 -12.79 -15.55
N LEU A 894 -37.20 -13.23 -16.35
CA LEU A 894 -35.86 -13.58 -15.86
C LEU A 894 -35.21 -12.41 -15.11
N MET A 895 -35.28 -11.20 -15.66
CA MET A 895 -34.75 -10.00 -14.99
C MET A 895 -35.50 -9.63 -13.71
N LYS A 896 -36.79 -9.96 -13.58
CA LYS A 896 -37.52 -9.79 -12.31
C LYS A 896 -37.03 -10.78 -11.25
N VAL A 897 -36.78 -12.03 -11.64
CA VAL A 897 -36.20 -13.03 -10.72
C VAL A 897 -34.78 -12.62 -10.32
N ALA A 898 -33.97 -12.12 -11.25
CA ALA A 898 -32.66 -11.53 -10.92
C ALA A 898 -32.79 -10.32 -9.99
N GLY A 899 -33.82 -9.49 -10.14
CA GLY A 899 -34.11 -8.42 -9.19
C GLY A 899 -34.36 -8.92 -7.75
N LEU A 900 -35.04 -10.07 -7.60
CA LEU A 900 -35.27 -10.71 -6.31
C LEU A 900 -33.97 -11.28 -5.72
N GLU A 901 -33.18 -11.99 -6.52
CA GLU A 901 -31.88 -12.54 -6.07
C GLU A 901 -30.92 -11.41 -5.63
N ARG A 902 -30.90 -10.27 -6.34
CA ARG A 902 -30.12 -9.09 -5.94
C ARG A 902 -30.61 -8.51 -4.62
N ALA A 903 -31.92 -8.41 -4.40
CA ALA A 903 -32.47 -7.93 -3.14
C ALA A 903 -32.08 -8.85 -1.97
N MET A 904 -32.13 -10.17 -2.15
CA MET A 904 -31.72 -11.14 -1.12
C MET A 904 -30.22 -11.10 -0.84
N MET A 905 -29.38 -11.00 -1.89
CA MET A 905 -27.95 -10.79 -1.75
C MET A 905 -27.64 -9.53 -0.93
N GLN A 906 -28.35 -8.42 -1.21
CA GLN A 906 -28.17 -7.15 -0.51
C GLN A 906 -28.51 -7.25 0.98
N VAL A 907 -29.58 -7.97 1.34
CA VAL A 907 -29.92 -8.24 2.76
C VAL A 907 -28.80 -9.00 3.47
N CYS A 908 -28.24 -10.02 2.82
CA CYS A 908 -27.12 -10.78 3.38
C CYS A 908 -25.86 -9.90 3.52
N TRP A 909 -25.58 -9.04 2.54
CA TRP A 909 -24.46 -8.11 2.57
C TRP A 909 -24.60 -7.05 3.67
N GLU A 910 -25.78 -6.47 3.85
CA GLU A 910 -26.03 -5.48 4.91
C GLU A 910 -25.82 -6.09 6.30
N ALA A 911 -26.34 -7.30 6.53
CA ALA A 911 -26.10 -8.04 7.76
C ALA A 911 -24.61 -8.35 7.95
N LEU A 912 -23.93 -8.89 6.94
CA LEU A 912 -22.51 -9.24 7.00
C LEU A 912 -21.63 -8.01 7.25
N SER A 913 -21.78 -6.97 6.44
CA SER A 913 -20.93 -5.78 6.40
C SER A 913 -21.01 -4.89 7.64
N SER A 914 -22.01 -5.10 8.50
CA SER A 914 -22.11 -4.45 9.81
C SER A 914 -21.11 -5.03 10.82
N SER A 915 -20.66 -6.27 10.60
CA SER A 915 -19.78 -7.01 11.52
C SER A 915 -18.31 -7.08 11.08
N LEU A 916 -18.00 -6.59 9.88
CA LEU A 916 -16.65 -6.66 9.29
C LEU A 916 -15.84 -5.41 9.64
N ASP A 917 -14.53 -5.58 9.78
CA ASP A 917 -13.60 -4.44 9.80
C ASP A 917 -13.58 -3.73 8.43
N ARG A 918 -13.02 -2.52 8.43
CA ARG A 918 -13.05 -1.64 7.27
C ARG A 918 -12.31 -2.21 6.05
N ASP A 919 -11.19 -2.91 6.25
CA ASP A 919 -10.37 -3.46 5.16
C ASP A 919 -11.10 -4.62 4.50
N VAL A 920 -11.50 -5.62 5.27
CA VAL A 920 -12.23 -6.80 4.76
C VAL A 920 -13.54 -6.38 4.10
N LYS A 921 -14.27 -5.41 4.69
CA LYS A 921 -15.48 -4.85 4.10
C LYS A 921 -15.22 -4.23 2.71
N GLY A 922 -14.18 -3.42 2.57
CA GLY A 922 -13.83 -2.80 1.28
C GLY A 922 -13.50 -3.85 0.22
N LYS A 923 -12.70 -4.87 0.58
CA LYS A 923 -12.27 -5.93 -0.33
C LYS A 923 -13.40 -6.84 -0.78
N LEU A 924 -14.27 -7.27 0.14
CA LEU A 924 -15.44 -8.07 -0.21
C LEU A 924 -16.43 -7.27 -1.07
N LYS A 925 -16.61 -5.98 -0.80
CA LYS A 925 -17.44 -5.11 -1.65
C LYS A 925 -16.89 -5.03 -3.07
N ALA A 926 -15.58 -4.87 -3.22
CA ALA A 926 -14.94 -4.87 -4.53
C ALA A 926 -15.15 -6.18 -5.30
N PHE A 927 -15.06 -7.35 -4.64
CA PHE A 927 -15.36 -8.63 -5.28
C PHE A 927 -16.83 -8.72 -5.74
N ILE A 928 -17.78 -8.34 -4.89
CA ILE A 928 -19.21 -8.33 -5.21
C ILE A 928 -19.47 -7.44 -6.43
N ASP A 929 -18.88 -6.24 -6.43
CA ASP A 929 -19.06 -5.26 -7.50
C ASP A 929 -18.42 -5.69 -8.82
N VAL A 930 -17.23 -6.30 -8.81
CA VAL A 930 -16.64 -6.88 -10.03
C VAL A 930 -17.54 -7.97 -10.58
N THR A 931 -18.05 -8.83 -9.71
CA THR A 931 -18.92 -9.94 -10.11
C THR A 931 -20.24 -9.44 -10.72
N ASP A 932 -20.88 -8.45 -10.10
CA ASP A 932 -22.09 -7.81 -10.64
C ASP A 932 -21.78 -7.02 -11.92
N LEU A 933 -20.60 -6.40 -12.02
CA LEU A 933 -20.17 -5.69 -13.23
C LEU A 933 -20.05 -6.62 -14.42
N PHE A 934 -19.48 -7.82 -14.27
CA PHE A 934 -19.48 -8.82 -15.35
C PHE A 934 -20.90 -9.16 -15.80
N GLY A 935 -21.85 -9.33 -14.86
CA GLY A 935 -23.27 -9.50 -15.17
C GLY A 935 -23.86 -8.34 -16.00
N GLN A 936 -23.57 -7.10 -15.60
CA GLN A 936 -23.99 -5.90 -16.34
C GLN A 936 -23.38 -5.83 -17.74
N ILE A 937 -22.13 -6.28 -17.90
CA ILE A 937 -21.48 -6.37 -19.21
C ILE A 937 -22.24 -7.36 -20.09
N TYR A 938 -22.56 -8.58 -19.62
CA TYR A 938 -23.32 -9.56 -20.39
C TYR A 938 -24.71 -9.07 -20.82
N VAL A 939 -25.42 -8.37 -19.92
CA VAL A 939 -26.73 -7.78 -20.23
C VAL A 939 -26.61 -6.72 -21.33
N ALA A 940 -25.56 -5.89 -21.28
CA ALA A 940 -25.34 -4.83 -22.27
C ALA A 940 -24.76 -5.34 -23.60
N ARG A 941 -23.89 -6.36 -23.54
CA ARG A 941 -23.17 -6.93 -24.67
C ARG A 941 -22.65 -8.32 -24.33
N ASP A 942 -23.04 -9.32 -25.12
CA ASP A 942 -22.40 -10.64 -25.03
C ASP A 942 -20.93 -10.55 -25.46
N ILE A 943 -20.04 -10.87 -24.51
CA ILE A 943 -18.57 -10.86 -24.67
C ILE A 943 -17.97 -12.27 -24.68
N ALA A 944 -18.78 -13.32 -24.52
CA ALA A 944 -18.29 -14.68 -24.55
C ALA A 944 -17.76 -15.04 -25.95
N SER A 945 -16.83 -15.99 -25.97
CA SER A 945 -16.36 -16.60 -27.21
C SER A 945 -17.46 -17.46 -27.82
N ARG A 946 -17.25 -17.85 -29.06
CA ARG A 946 -18.18 -18.66 -29.85
C ARG A 946 -17.40 -19.80 -30.44
N MET A 947 -18.00 -20.99 -30.48
CA MET A 947 -17.43 -22.12 -31.21
C MET A 947 -17.34 -21.77 -32.70
N GLN A 948 -16.19 -22.02 -33.30
CA GLN A 948 -16.00 -21.90 -34.74
C GLN A 948 -16.41 -23.22 -35.39
N ASN A 949 -17.38 -23.14 -36.29
CA ASN A 949 -17.89 -24.28 -37.07
C ASN A 949 -16.85 -24.79 -38.07
#